data_AF-A0A971W7L4-F1
#
_entry.id   AF-A0A971W7L4-F1
#
_cell.length_a   1.000
_cell.length_b   1.000
_cell.length_c   1.000
_cell.angle_alpha   90.00
_cell.angle_beta   90.00
_cell.angle_gamma   90.00
#
_symmetry.space_group_name_H-M   'P 1'
#
loop_
_entity.id
_entity.type
_entity.pdbx_description
1 polymer ?
#
loop_
_entity_poly.entity_id
_entity_poly.type
_entity_poly.pdbx_seq_one_letter_code
_entity_poly.pdbx_strand_id
1 'polypeptide(L)'
;MLLPQRESERLFDESIGTAIEQIRALQDIELVIGIPFYNETQTLLEMLEIINTQLADYLTDKKTIFICSGDPAGSETLEILLKTELHIPLVGFTMKPGINGRGSSIRAIMELSRRLEANLIILAADLPSMGQRGFQANWVKGLIESIQGPYDLTVGIFERHHSEDVIAALLVAPILEVFYNYHFKDPLSGIYAVSHDLLEELCLEIKFATDIIRGYGIEPWLLTRAIMWKKNICQLKLGSKLNPPSIEKLNYLFKDLAASIFACIENDHHYWSQHPAISISPDILGDGFADEPCPAIYTLDNVLRSFKRNALQYRDLYEKILPTHISQMLIDIISQTDGQYTLDSLKHYDNNTWAFIVYEALLCYHFNHQIPRDDLLNALTYAFNGRLAAIMHSIEQLAGSEAEMAPAVAQYIRSKQRETFLTQFPSLKANWLSKSKEAKPALTPTHFLEFIPGLPIVLPKKITGRGGKTVWTEGVFNQLHHRYRSAFNHFMHHGLAVPIDAPPQVYVEHLQGLFQQVEQALQNWLPGDPYTEAGIEAMTRSVFDLGLCTPTYSIRDEILEEMLLRFPPLNVIIPLGFHSARDLVKHMDVRDAATLAHLAENRRYADRTLHWILEQITPEDIVEVELKPLLMSGKGVESMISQTAPSNLDRITNRITIIPLNKGMGGDYPRLRFFLYLVRHIMIACNYTRLWREYARERRNLGTKILNSLTGRYDTDIFSAHNIFENMHHRAMVAAFKNKAEQMQAIGQIKDSTLLSLLAEGYGLSQVLEDGTFLPCSAWTWASYSYRGGKGIPTPLSSHVEEKWFNHDFLEAIQQDMGYELEQIEQMVTQLIGAGQANVNMLDRLTGAKATDIIVVPQEAAPYPPAGQLTRYENNPILAPIPEHYWESKYVLNCAALRIADKVYLFYRAFGDDEVSRIGLAVTDGYNVLERLPEPIFVPAEEREKKGCEDPRVVIIDDSIYMLYTAYDGEIAQVAAASIRVVDFLERRFDRWQRIGMAFEDIWDKDAILFPERINNKYVIYHRIEPSIWVSYLDELVFPAPKESHSIIIGPRSGRMWDSLKIGAGTQPIKTVYGWLMIYHGVDFNRVYRLGVLLVDHNQPERVIYRSPNPVLSPECEYEVGDEMCWVPNVVFTCGAVAGEDKEILEADDELLVYYGAADTFIGMARAKIGDLIPESIRTSLEADLKKRN
;
A
#
# COMPACT_ATOMS: atom_id res chain seq x y z
N MET A 1 -13.25 20.75 -5.74
CA MET A 1 -14.08 19.82 -4.95
C MET A 1 -13.53 19.49 -3.54
N LEU A 2 -12.45 20.12 -3.03
CA LEU A 2 -11.75 19.67 -1.80
C LEU A 2 -12.19 20.33 -0.46
N LEU A 3 -12.86 21.50 -0.51
CA LEU A 3 -13.40 22.18 0.68
C LEU A 3 -14.53 21.40 1.41
N PRO A 4 -15.48 20.71 0.72
CA PRO A 4 -16.63 20.08 1.37
C PRO A 4 -16.31 18.90 2.30
N GLN A 5 -15.26 18.11 2.03
CA GLN A 5 -14.98 16.88 2.79
C GLN A 5 -14.26 17.15 4.12
N ARG A 6 -13.38 18.17 4.20
CA ARG A 6 -12.82 18.65 5.48
C ARG A 6 -13.89 19.20 6.41
N GLU A 7 -14.86 19.91 5.84
CA GLU A 7 -15.98 20.43 6.59
C GLU A 7 -16.91 19.30 7.08
N SER A 8 -17.18 18.31 6.23
CA SER A 8 -17.99 17.12 6.54
C SER A 8 -17.48 16.34 7.77
N GLU A 9 -16.18 16.07 7.83
CA GLU A 9 -15.59 15.33 8.96
C GLU A 9 -15.55 16.16 10.25
N ARG A 10 -15.22 17.46 10.16
CA ARG A 10 -15.33 18.36 11.31
C ARG A 10 -16.76 18.41 11.85
N LEU A 11 -17.75 18.50 10.96
CA LEU A 11 -19.16 18.48 11.34
C LEU A 11 -19.57 17.14 11.98
N PHE A 12 -19.02 16.02 11.50
CA PHE A 12 -19.22 14.70 12.12
C PHE A 12 -18.67 14.67 13.55
N ASP A 13 -17.41 15.04 13.75
CA ASP A 13 -16.76 15.06 15.07
C ASP A 13 -17.50 15.98 16.05
N GLU A 14 -17.93 17.15 15.59
CA GLU A 14 -18.76 18.07 16.36
C GLU A 14 -20.16 17.51 16.69
N SER A 15 -20.73 16.64 15.84
CA SER A 15 -22.04 16.04 16.07
C SER A 15 -22.01 15.00 17.19
N ILE A 16 -20.94 14.20 17.25
CA ILE A 16 -20.80 13.13 18.24
C ILE A 16 -20.14 13.58 19.55
N GLY A 17 -19.52 14.76 19.58
CA GLY A 17 -18.74 15.25 20.73
C GLY A 17 -19.51 15.23 22.06
N THR A 18 -20.77 15.70 22.08
CA THR A 18 -21.60 15.67 23.30
C THR A 18 -21.95 14.24 23.73
N ALA A 19 -22.23 13.35 22.76
CA ALA A 19 -22.50 11.95 23.05
C ALA A 19 -21.26 11.23 23.61
N ILE A 20 -20.07 11.55 23.10
CA ILE A 20 -18.79 11.05 23.64
C ILE A 20 -18.64 11.38 25.13
N GLU A 21 -18.92 12.63 25.54
CA GLU A 21 -18.84 13.00 26.96
C GLU A 21 -19.86 12.27 27.83
N GLN A 22 -21.06 11.99 27.30
CA GLN A 22 -22.09 11.23 28.01
C GLN A 22 -21.67 9.77 28.21
N ILE A 23 -21.09 9.13 27.19
CA ILE A 23 -20.68 7.72 27.30
C ILE A 23 -19.40 7.52 28.11
N ARG A 24 -18.53 8.53 28.23
CA ARG A 24 -17.29 8.45 29.04
C ARG A 24 -17.55 8.15 30.51
N ALA A 25 -18.71 8.53 31.03
CA ALA A 25 -19.09 8.25 32.41
C ALA A 25 -19.57 6.81 32.63
N LEU A 26 -19.78 6.05 31.55
CA LEU A 26 -20.27 4.68 31.59
C LEU A 26 -19.08 3.71 31.56
N GLN A 27 -19.15 2.66 32.37
CA GLN A 27 -18.17 1.57 32.40
C GLN A 27 -18.88 0.23 32.23
N ASP A 28 -18.16 -0.74 31.68
CA ASP A 28 -18.60 -2.13 31.49
C ASP A 28 -19.82 -2.35 30.58
N ILE A 29 -20.09 -1.50 29.59
CA ILE A 29 -21.17 -1.75 28.62
C ILE A 29 -20.80 -2.93 27.73
N GLU A 30 -21.66 -3.96 27.62
CA GLU A 30 -21.38 -5.13 26.75
C GLU A 30 -22.14 -5.09 25.42
N LEU A 31 -23.24 -4.34 25.38
CA LEU A 31 -24.16 -4.28 24.24
C LEU A 31 -24.70 -2.86 24.04
N VAL A 32 -24.66 -2.40 22.80
CA VAL A 32 -25.36 -1.21 22.34
C VAL A 32 -26.51 -1.61 21.43
N ILE A 33 -27.70 -1.10 21.72
CA ILE A 33 -28.82 -1.10 20.77
C ILE A 33 -28.89 0.29 20.15
N GLY A 34 -28.42 0.38 18.92
CA GLY A 34 -28.35 1.59 18.10
C GLY A 34 -29.59 1.77 17.24
N ILE A 35 -30.19 2.96 17.27
CA ILE A 35 -31.39 3.26 16.48
C ILE A 35 -31.21 4.58 15.73
N PRO A 36 -30.90 4.56 14.42
CA PRO A 36 -30.98 5.75 13.58
C PRO A 36 -32.44 6.15 13.36
N PHE A 37 -32.76 7.43 13.53
CA PHE A 37 -34.11 7.97 13.34
C PHE A 37 -34.13 9.26 12.51
N TYR A 38 -35.24 9.53 11.83
CA TYR A 38 -35.47 10.76 11.07
C TYR A 38 -36.56 11.61 11.71
N ASN A 39 -37.78 11.10 11.83
CA ASN A 39 -38.90 11.76 12.51
C ASN A 39 -39.97 10.78 13.03
N GLU A 40 -39.61 9.51 13.18
CA GLU A 40 -40.49 8.39 13.52
C GLU A 40 -40.83 8.33 15.03
N THR A 41 -41.35 9.42 15.61
CA THR A 41 -41.55 9.54 17.07
C THR A 41 -42.37 8.40 17.67
N GLN A 42 -43.52 8.07 17.09
CA GLN A 42 -44.45 7.10 17.68
C GLN A 42 -43.89 5.68 17.67
N THR A 43 -43.39 5.21 16.53
CA THR A 43 -42.87 3.83 16.40
C THR A 43 -41.57 3.63 17.17
N LEU A 44 -40.74 4.66 17.27
CA LEU A 44 -39.51 4.61 18.06
C LEU A 44 -39.79 4.45 19.55
N LEU A 45 -40.74 5.23 20.10
CA LEU A 45 -41.14 5.12 21.50
C LEU A 45 -41.79 3.76 21.80
N GLU A 46 -42.68 3.29 20.92
CA GLU A 46 -43.31 1.98 21.04
C GLU A 46 -42.27 0.84 21.04
N MET A 47 -41.29 0.90 20.13
CA MET A 47 -40.20 -0.08 20.08
C MET A 47 -39.39 -0.10 21.38
N LEU A 48 -38.97 1.07 21.86
CA LEU A 48 -38.20 1.19 23.09
C LEU A 48 -39.01 0.68 24.29
N GLU A 49 -40.32 0.96 24.35
CA GLU A 49 -41.20 0.45 25.39
C GLU A 49 -41.33 -1.08 25.34
N ILE A 50 -41.48 -1.68 24.17
CA ILE A 50 -41.51 -3.15 23.99
C ILE A 50 -40.21 -3.79 24.50
N ILE A 51 -39.05 -3.23 24.11
CA ILE A 51 -37.75 -3.75 24.56
C ILE A 51 -37.60 -3.56 26.08
N ASN A 52 -37.96 -2.39 26.59
CA ASN A 52 -37.85 -2.02 28.00
C ASN A 52 -38.79 -2.82 28.90
N THR A 53 -39.92 -3.29 28.40
CA THR A 53 -40.89 -4.07 29.20
C THR A 53 -40.67 -5.57 29.11
N GLN A 54 -40.31 -6.09 27.93
CA GLN A 54 -40.20 -7.54 27.70
C GLN A 54 -38.78 -8.10 27.88
N LEU A 55 -37.75 -7.26 27.79
CA LEU A 55 -36.34 -7.67 27.87
C LEU A 55 -35.53 -6.91 28.92
N ALA A 56 -36.14 -6.07 29.76
CA ALA A 56 -35.40 -5.26 30.74
C ALA A 56 -34.42 -6.07 31.58
N ASP A 57 -34.88 -7.14 32.22
CA ASP A 57 -34.01 -7.96 33.08
C ASP A 57 -32.87 -8.59 32.27
N TYR A 58 -33.19 -9.18 31.12
CA TYR A 58 -32.21 -9.81 30.23
C TYR A 58 -31.16 -8.82 29.71
N LEU A 59 -31.56 -7.59 29.38
CA LEU A 59 -30.67 -6.56 28.86
C LEU A 59 -29.88 -5.83 29.95
N THR A 60 -30.44 -5.74 31.16
CA THR A 60 -29.75 -5.21 32.35
C THR A 60 -28.61 -6.14 32.75
N ASP A 61 -28.84 -7.45 32.74
CA ASP A 61 -27.80 -8.46 32.97
C ASP A 61 -26.65 -8.35 31.95
N LYS A 62 -26.97 -7.93 30.72
CA LYS A 62 -26.01 -7.71 29.62
C LYS A 62 -25.43 -6.29 29.58
N LYS A 63 -25.65 -5.48 30.62
CA LYS A 63 -25.16 -4.09 30.74
C LYS A 63 -25.38 -3.29 29.45
N THR A 64 -26.63 -3.31 28.97
CA THR A 64 -27.02 -2.72 27.67
C THR A 64 -27.22 -1.20 27.75
N ILE A 65 -26.99 -0.48 26.66
CA ILE A 65 -27.38 0.93 26.47
C ILE A 65 -28.09 1.15 25.13
N PHE A 66 -29.03 2.10 25.11
CA PHE A 66 -29.60 2.64 23.88
C PHE A 66 -28.79 3.83 23.37
N ILE A 67 -28.44 3.81 22.08
CA ILE A 67 -27.87 4.97 21.38
C ILE A 67 -28.77 5.35 20.21
N CYS A 68 -29.46 6.48 20.33
CA CYS A 68 -30.36 7.00 19.30
C CYS A 68 -29.69 8.19 18.59
N SER A 69 -29.44 8.05 17.28
CA SER A 69 -28.85 9.11 16.46
C SER A 69 -29.85 9.60 15.41
N GLY A 70 -30.20 10.88 15.48
CA GLY A 70 -31.24 11.49 14.66
C GLY A 70 -30.72 12.36 13.51
N ASP A 71 -31.51 12.48 12.45
CA ASP A 71 -31.38 13.60 11.51
C ASP A 71 -31.75 14.94 12.20
N PRO A 72 -31.21 16.10 11.79
CA PRO A 72 -31.67 17.42 12.24
C PRO A 72 -33.21 17.58 12.26
N ALA A 73 -33.92 16.98 11.31
CA ALA A 73 -35.39 17.00 11.23
C ALA A 73 -36.08 16.32 12.43
N GLY A 74 -35.38 15.42 13.14
CA GLY A 74 -35.88 14.67 14.30
C GLY A 74 -35.66 15.36 15.65
N SER A 75 -35.33 16.65 15.67
CA SER A 75 -35.04 17.38 16.92
C SER A 75 -36.19 17.31 17.94
N GLU A 76 -37.44 17.40 17.48
CA GLU A 76 -38.63 17.25 18.35
C GLU A 76 -38.77 15.81 18.87
N THR A 77 -38.51 14.82 18.02
CA THR A 77 -38.47 13.40 18.42
C THR A 77 -37.45 13.19 19.54
N LEU A 78 -36.24 13.76 19.41
CA LEU A 78 -35.19 13.66 20.42
C LEU A 78 -35.61 14.26 21.77
N GLU A 79 -36.26 15.43 21.77
CA GLU A 79 -36.73 16.07 23.01
C GLU A 79 -37.74 15.21 23.78
N ILE A 80 -38.61 14.50 23.05
CA ILE A 80 -39.58 13.56 23.65
C ILE A 80 -38.86 12.32 24.17
N LEU A 81 -37.91 11.81 23.38
CA LEU A 81 -37.12 10.62 23.71
C LEU A 81 -36.33 10.79 25.01
N LEU A 82 -35.67 11.95 25.19
CA LEU A 82 -34.90 12.27 26.40
C LEU A 82 -35.77 12.48 27.66
N LYS A 83 -37.08 12.67 27.52
CA LYS A 83 -38.04 12.78 28.63
C LYS A 83 -38.69 11.43 28.99
N THR A 84 -38.44 10.39 28.22
CA THR A 84 -39.05 9.07 28.42
C THR A 84 -38.28 8.31 29.51
N GLU A 85 -38.99 7.80 30.53
CA GLU A 85 -38.38 6.98 31.59
C GLU A 85 -38.19 5.54 31.11
N LEU A 86 -36.93 5.12 30.94
CA LEU A 86 -36.53 3.77 30.55
C LEU A 86 -35.68 3.13 31.68
N HIS A 87 -35.80 1.81 31.86
CA HIS A 87 -34.95 1.05 32.79
C HIS A 87 -33.51 0.94 32.25
N ILE A 88 -33.37 0.90 30.92
CA ILE A 88 -32.08 0.83 30.22
C ILE A 88 -31.61 2.27 29.94
N PRO A 89 -30.33 2.63 30.20
CA PRO A 89 -29.79 3.95 29.89
C PRO A 89 -29.94 4.32 28.42
N LEU A 90 -30.07 5.61 28.13
CA LEU A 90 -30.22 6.13 26.77
C LEU A 90 -29.34 7.36 26.53
N VAL A 91 -28.64 7.35 25.40
CA VAL A 91 -27.91 8.49 24.83
C VAL A 91 -28.58 8.85 23.52
N GLY A 92 -29.10 10.07 23.42
CA GLY A 92 -29.78 10.60 22.24
C GLY A 92 -29.14 11.89 21.74
N PHE A 93 -28.91 11.99 20.43
CA PHE A 93 -28.40 13.22 19.80
C PHE A 93 -28.82 13.30 18.32
N THR A 94 -28.68 14.47 17.71
CA THR A 94 -28.91 14.69 16.28
C THR A 94 -27.60 15.03 15.57
N MET A 95 -27.47 14.60 14.31
CA MET A 95 -26.37 14.99 13.43
C MET A 95 -26.46 16.47 13.06
N LYS A 96 -25.34 17.13 12.77
CA LYS A 96 -25.35 18.51 12.26
C LYS A 96 -25.82 18.56 10.79
N PRO A 97 -26.45 19.68 10.36
CA PRO A 97 -26.76 19.91 8.95
C PRO A 97 -25.50 19.79 8.08
N GLY A 98 -25.60 19.09 6.94
CA GLY A 98 -24.48 18.84 6.02
C GLY A 98 -23.77 17.50 6.23
N ILE A 99 -23.99 16.83 7.38
CA ILE A 99 -23.55 15.45 7.64
C ILE A 99 -24.69 14.54 8.05
N ASN A 100 -25.90 14.87 7.61
CA ASN A 100 -27.12 14.15 7.94
C ASN A 100 -27.41 13.01 6.94
N GLY A 101 -28.16 11.99 7.38
CA GLY A 101 -28.44 10.77 6.64
C GLY A 101 -28.29 9.51 7.49
N ARG A 102 -29.02 8.44 7.12
CA ARG A 102 -29.07 7.18 7.88
C ARG A 102 -27.69 6.59 8.14
N GLY A 103 -26.82 6.59 7.14
CA GLY A 103 -25.48 6.01 7.24
C GLY A 103 -24.52 6.85 8.08
N SER A 104 -24.66 8.19 8.07
CA SER A 104 -23.95 9.06 9.02
C SER A 104 -24.38 8.78 10.46
N SER A 105 -25.67 8.58 10.73
CA SER A 105 -26.18 8.20 12.06
C SER A 105 -25.71 6.81 12.48
N ILE A 106 -25.71 5.84 11.57
CA ILE A 106 -25.17 4.50 11.84
C ILE A 106 -23.67 4.58 12.12
N ARG A 107 -22.89 5.34 11.34
CA ARG A 107 -21.45 5.57 11.60
C ARG A 107 -21.24 6.17 12.99
N ALA A 108 -22.05 7.15 13.38
CA ALA A 108 -21.95 7.76 14.71
C ALA A 108 -22.22 6.74 15.83
N ILE A 109 -23.26 5.92 15.68
CA ILE A 109 -23.56 4.81 16.59
C ILE A 109 -22.37 3.83 16.64
N MET A 110 -21.84 3.43 15.48
CA MET A 110 -20.69 2.52 15.38
C MET A 110 -19.45 3.06 16.11
N GLU A 111 -19.13 4.34 15.93
CA GLU A 111 -17.99 4.99 16.58
C GLU A 111 -18.16 5.12 18.10
N LEU A 112 -19.39 5.34 18.58
CA LEU A 112 -19.69 5.35 20.01
C LEU A 112 -19.64 3.94 20.61
N SER A 113 -20.22 2.95 19.91
CA SER A 113 -20.16 1.53 20.30
C SER A 113 -18.72 1.00 20.36
N ARG A 114 -17.86 1.40 19.42
CA ARG A 114 -16.44 1.08 19.43
C ARG A 114 -15.74 1.64 20.67
N ARG A 115 -16.01 2.90 21.02
CA ARG A 115 -15.45 3.55 22.23
C ARG A 115 -15.94 2.92 23.54
N LEU A 116 -17.14 2.34 23.52
CA LEU A 116 -17.70 1.59 24.63
C LEU A 116 -17.20 0.14 24.70
N GLU A 117 -16.41 -0.31 23.72
CA GLU A 117 -15.96 -1.70 23.59
C GLU A 117 -17.13 -2.71 23.54
N ALA A 118 -18.26 -2.27 22.99
CA ALA A 118 -19.53 -3.00 23.04
C ALA A 118 -19.91 -3.63 21.69
N ASN A 119 -20.59 -4.76 21.74
CA ASN A 119 -21.29 -5.31 20.58
C ASN A 119 -22.41 -4.36 20.13
N LEU A 120 -22.77 -4.37 18.85
CA LEU A 120 -23.73 -3.44 18.29
C LEU A 120 -24.90 -4.16 17.62
N ILE A 121 -26.12 -3.79 18.00
CA ILE A 121 -27.34 -4.09 17.24
C ILE A 121 -27.86 -2.80 16.64
N ILE A 122 -28.11 -2.79 15.34
CA ILE A 122 -28.74 -1.68 14.61
C ILE A 122 -30.18 -2.07 14.32
N LEU A 123 -31.14 -1.28 14.79
CA LEU A 123 -32.56 -1.41 14.48
C LEU A 123 -33.04 -0.22 13.65
N ALA A 124 -34.00 -0.45 12.75
CA ALA A 124 -34.64 0.65 12.02
C ALA A 124 -35.76 1.28 12.86
N ALA A 125 -35.86 2.61 12.93
CA ALA A 125 -36.92 3.28 13.73
C ALA A 125 -38.35 3.11 13.17
N ASP A 126 -38.51 2.64 11.93
CA ASP A 126 -39.78 2.52 11.20
C ASP A 126 -40.45 1.13 11.32
N LEU A 127 -40.28 0.45 12.46
CA LEU A 127 -40.82 -0.91 12.72
C LEU A 127 -42.00 -0.87 13.73
N PRO A 128 -43.25 -0.72 13.26
CA PRO A 128 -44.41 -0.73 14.15
C PRO A 128 -44.69 -2.14 14.67
N SER A 129 -45.40 -2.24 15.79
CA SER A 129 -45.89 -3.49 16.35
C SER A 129 -47.42 -3.53 16.35
N MET A 130 -48.01 -4.65 15.95
CA MET A 130 -49.46 -4.84 15.96
C MET A 130 -49.80 -6.23 16.50
N GLY A 131 -49.77 -6.37 17.83
CA GLY A 131 -50.02 -7.64 18.51
C GLY A 131 -48.90 -8.65 18.24
N GLN A 132 -49.22 -9.73 17.52
CA GLN A 132 -48.24 -10.76 17.11
C GLN A 132 -47.59 -10.46 15.74
N ARG A 133 -47.92 -9.31 15.13
CA ARG A 133 -47.38 -8.87 13.83
C ARG A 133 -46.39 -7.71 14.01
N GLY A 134 -45.43 -7.58 13.11
CA GLY A 134 -44.44 -6.49 13.15
C GLY A 134 -43.35 -6.70 14.22
N PHE A 135 -42.78 -5.61 14.75
CA PHE A 135 -41.65 -5.69 15.67
C PHE A 135 -41.95 -6.52 16.93
N GLN A 136 -41.06 -7.45 17.25
CA GLN A 136 -41.15 -8.35 18.41
C GLN A 136 -39.84 -8.37 19.20
N ALA A 137 -39.94 -8.49 20.52
CA ALA A 137 -38.77 -8.55 21.41
C ALA A 137 -37.85 -9.74 21.12
N ASN A 138 -38.39 -10.87 20.67
CA ASN A 138 -37.58 -12.05 20.34
C ASN A 138 -36.60 -11.80 19.17
N TRP A 139 -36.83 -10.81 18.30
CA TRP A 139 -35.89 -10.43 17.24
C TRP A 139 -34.59 -9.91 17.84
N VAL A 140 -34.69 -9.02 18.84
CA VAL A 140 -33.53 -8.47 19.55
C VAL A 140 -32.77 -9.59 20.25
N LYS A 141 -33.48 -10.52 20.90
CA LYS A 141 -32.86 -11.69 21.54
C LYS A 141 -32.09 -12.56 20.54
N GLY A 142 -32.68 -12.89 19.39
CA GLY A 142 -32.00 -13.68 18.35
C GLY A 142 -30.77 -12.98 17.77
N LEU A 143 -30.83 -11.65 17.60
CA LEU A 143 -29.68 -10.85 17.17
C LEU A 143 -28.54 -10.93 18.21
N ILE A 144 -28.85 -10.77 19.51
CA ILE A 144 -27.86 -10.89 20.59
C ILE A 144 -27.22 -12.29 20.61
N GLU A 145 -28.04 -13.34 20.58
CA GLU A 145 -27.57 -14.73 20.64
C GLU A 145 -26.69 -15.10 19.44
N SER A 146 -27.00 -14.58 18.26
CA SER A 146 -26.23 -14.85 17.04
C SER A 146 -24.78 -14.35 17.11
N ILE A 147 -24.57 -13.10 17.59
CA ILE A 147 -23.22 -12.50 17.70
C ILE A 147 -22.47 -12.93 18.96
N GLN A 148 -23.19 -13.39 19.99
CA GLN A 148 -22.59 -14.12 21.12
C GLN A 148 -22.11 -15.52 20.70
N GLY A 149 -22.66 -16.05 19.61
CA GLY A 149 -22.22 -17.29 18.98
C GLY A 149 -21.02 -17.12 18.04
N PRO A 150 -20.92 -17.92 16.97
CA PRO A 150 -19.75 -17.93 16.08
C PRO A 150 -19.75 -16.80 15.04
N TYR A 151 -20.81 -16.00 14.94
CA TYR A 151 -21.00 -15.03 13.86
C TYR A 151 -20.47 -13.64 14.22
N ASP A 152 -19.85 -12.96 13.26
CA ASP A 152 -19.39 -11.57 13.36
C ASP A 152 -20.44 -10.58 12.89
N LEU A 153 -21.23 -11.00 11.90
CA LEU A 153 -22.31 -10.22 11.33
C LEU A 153 -23.57 -11.06 11.18
N THR A 154 -24.68 -10.54 11.68
CA THR A 154 -26.01 -11.08 11.46
C THR A 154 -26.85 -10.08 10.71
N VAL A 155 -27.44 -10.52 9.60
CA VAL A 155 -28.33 -9.72 8.75
C VAL A 155 -29.77 -10.19 8.96
N GLY A 156 -30.69 -9.29 9.31
CA GLY A 156 -32.11 -9.65 9.39
C GLY A 156 -32.68 -10.03 8.03
N ILE A 157 -33.64 -10.96 7.99
CA ILE A 157 -34.43 -11.30 6.79
C ILE A 157 -35.89 -10.99 7.09
N PHE A 158 -36.49 -10.07 6.33
CA PHE A 158 -37.93 -9.83 6.42
C PHE A 158 -38.71 -10.68 5.42
N GLU A 159 -39.91 -11.12 5.83
CA GLU A 159 -40.93 -11.55 4.88
C GLU A 159 -41.61 -10.30 4.29
N ARG A 160 -41.62 -10.18 2.96
CA ARG A 160 -42.07 -8.98 2.24
C ARG A 160 -43.04 -9.33 1.14
N HIS A 161 -43.93 -8.39 0.82
CA HIS A 161 -44.82 -8.58 -0.31
C HIS A 161 -44.00 -8.66 -1.61
N HIS A 162 -44.44 -9.49 -2.55
CA HIS A 162 -43.69 -9.78 -3.78
C HIS A 162 -43.47 -8.57 -4.70
N SER A 163 -44.22 -7.48 -4.47
CA SER A 163 -44.06 -6.20 -5.16
C SER A 163 -43.21 -5.17 -4.40
N GLU A 164 -42.78 -5.44 -3.16
CA GLU A 164 -42.00 -4.52 -2.33
C GLU A 164 -40.49 -4.80 -2.40
N ASP A 165 -40.11 -6.07 -2.33
CA ASP A 165 -38.72 -6.52 -2.26
C ASP A 165 -38.05 -6.63 -3.64
N VAL A 166 -37.86 -5.48 -4.28
CA VAL A 166 -37.44 -5.46 -5.70
C VAL A 166 -36.01 -4.92 -5.87
N ILE A 167 -35.54 -3.97 -5.06
CA ILE A 167 -34.15 -3.47 -5.15
C ILE A 167 -33.16 -4.59 -4.80
N ALA A 168 -33.41 -5.29 -3.69
CA ALA A 168 -32.54 -6.38 -3.23
C ALA A 168 -32.45 -7.48 -4.30
N ALA A 169 -33.61 -7.93 -4.82
CA ALA A 169 -33.68 -9.02 -5.78
C ALA A 169 -33.18 -8.67 -7.18
N LEU A 170 -33.29 -7.40 -7.62
CA LEU A 170 -32.92 -7.01 -8.99
C LEU A 170 -31.53 -6.38 -9.11
N LEU A 171 -30.95 -5.90 -8.01
CA LEU A 171 -29.66 -5.22 -8.04
C LEU A 171 -28.68 -5.82 -7.03
N VAL A 172 -28.95 -5.68 -5.73
CA VAL A 172 -27.93 -5.90 -4.69
C VAL A 172 -27.58 -7.37 -4.51
N ALA A 173 -28.56 -8.27 -4.35
CA ALA A 173 -28.28 -9.70 -4.16
C ALA A 173 -27.60 -10.34 -5.38
N PRO A 174 -28.06 -10.12 -6.63
CA PRO A 174 -27.36 -10.64 -7.81
C PRO A 174 -25.93 -10.10 -7.95
N ILE A 175 -25.70 -8.82 -7.63
CA ILE A 175 -24.36 -8.22 -7.68
C ILE A 175 -23.44 -8.83 -6.60
N LEU A 176 -23.91 -8.95 -5.35
CA LEU A 176 -23.14 -9.58 -4.28
C LEU A 176 -22.76 -11.02 -4.63
N GLU A 177 -23.65 -11.75 -5.30
CA GLU A 177 -23.37 -13.13 -5.69
C GLU A 177 -22.36 -13.21 -6.84
N VAL A 178 -22.49 -12.34 -7.84
CA VAL A 178 -21.61 -12.34 -9.02
C VAL A 178 -20.20 -11.83 -8.70
N PHE A 179 -20.09 -10.73 -7.97
CA PHE A 179 -18.81 -10.07 -7.70
C PHE A 179 -18.18 -10.55 -6.40
N TYR A 180 -18.98 -10.91 -5.40
CA TYR A 180 -18.48 -11.27 -4.07
C TYR A 180 -18.74 -12.72 -3.70
N ASN A 181 -19.31 -13.53 -4.60
CA ASN A 181 -19.58 -14.95 -4.37
C ASN A 181 -20.56 -15.24 -3.21
N TYR A 182 -21.37 -14.27 -2.76
CA TYR A 182 -22.30 -14.46 -1.64
C TYR A 182 -23.77 -14.29 -2.05
N HIS A 183 -24.58 -15.30 -1.74
CA HIS A 183 -26.01 -15.32 -2.02
C HIS A 183 -26.82 -14.98 -0.76
N PHE A 184 -27.27 -13.72 -0.68
CA PHE A 184 -28.18 -13.24 0.38
C PHE A 184 -29.64 -13.35 -0.03
N LYS A 185 -30.53 -13.65 0.94
CA LYS A 185 -31.98 -13.62 0.72
C LYS A 185 -32.54 -12.21 0.82
N ASP A 186 -32.16 -11.47 1.86
CA ASP A 186 -32.51 -10.04 2.03
C ASP A 186 -31.27 -9.28 2.51
N PRO A 187 -30.43 -8.75 1.59
CA PRO A 187 -29.28 -7.93 1.95
C PRO A 187 -29.64 -6.52 2.48
N LEU A 188 -30.92 -6.09 2.39
CA LEU A 188 -31.36 -4.70 2.64
C LEU A 188 -32.43 -4.62 3.74
N SER A 189 -32.25 -5.40 4.80
CA SER A 189 -33.17 -5.38 5.94
C SER A 189 -33.04 -4.11 6.79
N GLY A 190 -31.87 -3.47 6.77
CA GLY A 190 -31.57 -2.34 7.66
C GLY A 190 -31.48 -2.73 9.14
N ILE A 191 -31.42 -4.04 9.44
CA ILE A 191 -31.28 -4.61 10.79
C ILE A 191 -30.05 -5.50 10.81
N TYR A 192 -29.11 -5.15 11.70
CA TYR A 192 -27.81 -5.80 11.78
C TYR A 192 -27.44 -6.06 13.22
N ALA A 193 -26.72 -7.16 13.46
CA ALA A 193 -25.95 -7.35 14.67
C ALA A 193 -24.49 -7.51 14.29
N VAL A 194 -23.62 -6.76 14.93
CA VAL A 194 -22.20 -6.63 14.60
C VAL A 194 -21.40 -6.89 15.88
N SER A 195 -20.46 -7.81 15.82
CA SER A 195 -19.51 -8.05 16.91
C SER A 195 -18.60 -6.84 17.11
N HIS A 196 -18.12 -6.63 18.34
CA HIS A 196 -17.14 -5.58 18.63
C HIS A 196 -15.88 -5.70 17.74
N ASP A 197 -15.35 -6.93 17.55
CA ASP A 197 -14.21 -7.21 16.66
C ASP A 197 -14.43 -6.70 15.22
N LEU A 198 -15.61 -6.96 14.64
CA LEU A 198 -15.91 -6.48 13.29
C LEU A 198 -16.13 -4.95 13.29
N LEU A 199 -16.72 -4.42 14.35
CA LEU A 199 -16.99 -3.00 14.50
C LEU A 199 -15.70 -2.17 14.53
N GLU A 200 -14.66 -2.65 15.20
CA GLU A 200 -13.31 -2.06 15.22
C GLU A 200 -12.78 -1.87 13.79
N GLU A 201 -12.74 -2.95 13.00
CA GLU A 201 -12.25 -2.94 11.63
C GLU A 201 -13.09 -2.05 10.72
N LEU A 202 -14.41 -2.11 10.86
CA LEU A 202 -15.32 -1.24 10.11
C LEU A 202 -15.07 0.24 10.42
N CYS A 203 -14.94 0.64 11.68
CA CYS A 203 -14.69 2.04 12.05
C CYS A 203 -13.34 2.58 11.56
N LEU A 204 -12.34 1.72 11.38
CA LEU A 204 -11.07 2.12 10.77
C LEU A 204 -11.23 2.40 9.27
N GLU A 205 -11.93 1.51 8.56
CA GLU A 205 -12.12 1.59 7.11
C GLU A 205 -13.13 2.68 6.69
N ILE A 206 -14.18 2.90 7.50
CA ILE A 206 -15.33 3.75 7.14
C ILE A 206 -14.94 5.20 6.78
N LYS A 207 -13.80 5.66 7.32
CA LYS A 207 -13.23 6.99 7.10
C LYS A 207 -12.80 7.22 5.65
N PHE A 208 -12.51 6.16 4.92
CA PHE A 208 -12.11 6.20 3.50
C PHE A 208 -13.30 6.09 2.54
N ALA A 209 -14.50 5.77 3.04
CA ALA A 209 -15.71 5.54 2.23
C ALA A 209 -16.81 6.60 2.43
N THR A 210 -16.49 7.72 3.09
CA THR A 210 -17.47 8.70 3.60
C THR A 210 -18.39 9.33 2.56
N ASP A 211 -18.00 9.34 1.28
CA ASP A 211 -18.80 9.95 0.22
C ASP A 211 -19.94 9.06 -0.28
N ILE A 212 -19.82 7.73 -0.15
CA ILE A 212 -20.82 6.76 -0.65
C ILE A 212 -21.72 6.16 0.44
N ILE A 213 -21.41 6.43 1.72
CA ILE A 213 -22.08 5.79 2.87
C ILE A 213 -22.94 6.74 3.71
N ARG A 214 -23.11 8.01 3.32
CA ARG A 214 -23.88 8.98 4.15
C ARG A 214 -25.34 8.59 4.31
N GLY A 215 -25.93 8.00 3.28
CA GLY A 215 -27.31 7.53 3.25
C GLY A 215 -27.45 6.03 3.53
N TYR A 216 -28.20 5.35 2.69
CA TYR A 216 -28.42 3.90 2.70
C TYR A 216 -27.27 3.10 2.06
N GLY A 217 -26.34 3.77 1.37
CA GLY A 217 -25.14 3.14 0.82
C GLY A 217 -24.23 2.45 1.86
N ILE A 218 -24.41 2.71 3.16
CA ILE A 218 -23.69 2.01 4.22
C ILE A 218 -23.97 0.49 4.26
N GLU A 219 -25.16 0.06 3.84
CA GLU A 219 -25.58 -1.35 3.91
C GLU A 219 -24.73 -2.25 2.98
N PRO A 220 -24.66 -2.00 1.66
CA PRO A 220 -23.80 -2.79 0.77
C PRO A 220 -22.31 -2.66 1.12
N TRP A 221 -21.88 -1.50 1.62
CA TRP A 221 -20.49 -1.32 2.09
C TRP A 221 -20.18 -2.25 3.26
N LEU A 222 -21.04 -2.32 4.28
CA LEU A 222 -20.86 -3.19 5.44
C LEU A 222 -20.80 -4.68 5.03
N LEU A 223 -21.69 -5.12 4.15
CA LEU A 223 -21.71 -6.50 3.64
C LEU A 223 -20.43 -6.84 2.88
N THR A 224 -20.02 -5.99 1.93
CA THR A 224 -18.83 -6.25 1.11
C THR A 224 -17.56 -6.28 1.97
N ARG A 225 -17.41 -5.38 2.96
CA ARG A 225 -16.28 -5.42 3.90
C ARG A 225 -16.24 -6.73 4.70
N ALA A 226 -17.37 -7.15 5.28
CA ALA A 226 -17.45 -8.40 6.03
C ALA A 226 -17.08 -9.63 5.17
N ILE A 227 -17.53 -9.67 3.91
CA ILE A 227 -17.17 -10.74 2.96
C ILE A 227 -15.67 -10.72 2.64
N MET A 228 -15.15 -9.55 2.29
CA MET A 228 -13.75 -9.37 1.90
C MET A 228 -12.78 -9.73 3.04
N TRP A 229 -13.18 -9.48 4.28
CA TRP A 229 -12.41 -9.83 5.48
C TRP A 229 -12.71 -11.23 6.01
N LYS A 230 -13.45 -12.05 5.25
CA LYS A 230 -13.76 -13.46 5.55
C LYS A 230 -14.41 -13.66 6.91
N LYS A 231 -15.32 -12.76 7.28
CA LYS A 231 -16.05 -12.80 8.54
C LYS A 231 -17.14 -13.87 8.51
N ASN A 232 -17.50 -14.38 9.68
CA ASN A 232 -18.59 -15.33 9.80
C ASN A 232 -19.93 -14.60 9.72
N ILE A 233 -20.65 -14.76 8.62
CA ILE A 233 -21.92 -14.08 8.37
C ILE A 233 -23.07 -15.07 8.49
N CYS A 234 -24.13 -14.69 9.19
CA CYS A 234 -25.41 -15.39 9.15
C CYS A 234 -26.57 -14.43 8.84
N GLN A 235 -27.72 -15.02 8.56
CA GLN A 235 -28.97 -14.31 8.40
C GLN A 235 -29.99 -14.78 9.43
N LEU A 236 -30.74 -13.87 10.04
CA LEU A 236 -31.76 -14.17 11.04
C LEU A 236 -33.15 -13.92 10.45
N LYS A 237 -34.02 -14.93 10.44
CA LYS A 237 -35.42 -14.74 10.05
C LYS A 237 -36.13 -13.80 11.01
N LEU A 238 -36.79 -12.80 10.45
CA LEU A 238 -37.68 -11.87 11.12
C LEU A 238 -39.11 -12.08 10.60
N GLY A 239 -40.08 -11.40 11.20
CA GLY A 239 -41.47 -11.44 10.74
C GLY A 239 -41.72 -10.59 9.49
N SER A 240 -42.98 -10.19 9.29
CA SER A 240 -43.36 -9.33 8.17
C SER A 240 -43.06 -7.87 8.43
N LYS A 241 -42.53 -7.17 7.42
CA LYS A 241 -42.37 -5.70 7.48
C LYS A 241 -43.72 -5.02 7.24
N LEU A 242 -44.17 -4.20 8.19
CA LEU A 242 -45.52 -3.62 8.17
C LEU A 242 -45.63 -2.25 7.50
N ASN A 243 -44.51 -1.55 7.26
CA ASN A 243 -44.45 -0.22 6.65
C ASN A 243 -43.77 -0.26 5.27
N PRO A 244 -44.53 -0.47 4.18
CA PRO A 244 -43.98 -0.46 2.83
C PRO A 244 -43.56 0.96 2.39
N PRO A 245 -42.46 1.12 1.62
CA PRO A 245 -41.96 2.42 1.19
C PRO A 245 -42.83 3.03 0.06
N SER A 246 -42.84 4.36 -0.05
CA SER A 246 -43.36 5.06 -1.23
C SER A 246 -42.43 4.91 -2.43
N ILE A 247 -42.92 5.22 -3.64
CA ILE A 247 -42.12 5.17 -4.88
C ILE A 247 -40.99 6.20 -4.87
N GLU A 248 -41.20 7.37 -4.26
CA GLU A 248 -40.16 8.40 -4.10
C GLU A 248 -39.03 7.91 -3.18
N LYS A 249 -39.37 7.28 -2.05
CA LYS A 249 -38.40 6.68 -1.14
C LYS A 249 -37.64 5.54 -1.84
N LEU A 250 -38.33 4.72 -2.64
CA LEU A 250 -37.74 3.63 -3.42
C LEU A 250 -36.70 4.14 -4.44
N ASN A 251 -37.00 5.24 -5.16
CA ASN A 251 -36.05 5.86 -6.09
C ASN A 251 -34.79 6.37 -5.38
N TYR A 252 -34.97 7.06 -4.24
CA TYR A 252 -33.86 7.56 -3.44
C TYR A 252 -32.97 6.41 -2.93
N LEU A 253 -33.60 5.35 -2.39
CA LEU A 253 -32.91 4.14 -1.94
C LEU A 253 -32.10 3.48 -3.06
N PHE A 254 -32.72 3.28 -4.23
CA PHE A 254 -32.07 2.62 -5.36
C PHE A 254 -30.80 3.39 -5.79
N LYS A 255 -30.90 4.71 -5.96
CA LYS A 255 -29.79 5.55 -6.40
C LYS A 255 -28.59 5.41 -5.46
N ASP A 256 -28.83 5.53 -4.16
CA ASP A 256 -27.79 5.52 -3.14
C ASP A 256 -27.13 4.13 -2.99
N LEU A 257 -27.93 3.06 -3.06
CA LEU A 257 -27.44 1.68 -3.06
C LEU A 257 -26.64 1.35 -4.32
N ALA A 258 -27.08 1.81 -5.50
CA ALA A 258 -26.36 1.64 -6.75
C ALA A 258 -25.01 2.36 -6.73
N ALA A 259 -24.97 3.60 -6.22
CA ALA A 259 -23.73 4.36 -6.06
C ALA A 259 -22.72 3.62 -5.19
N SER A 260 -23.16 3.14 -4.02
CA SER A 260 -22.31 2.44 -3.07
C SER A 260 -21.81 1.09 -3.60
N ILE A 261 -22.69 0.26 -4.16
CA ILE A 261 -22.27 -1.05 -4.66
C ILE A 261 -21.34 -0.94 -5.88
N PHE A 262 -21.56 0.04 -6.77
CA PHE A 262 -20.65 0.29 -7.89
C PHE A 262 -19.26 0.73 -7.42
N ALA A 263 -19.20 1.61 -6.42
CA ALA A 263 -17.94 2.02 -5.82
C ALA A 263 -17.23 0.85 -5.11
N CYS A 264 -17.97 -0.05 -4.44
CA CYS A 264 -17.38 -1.25 -3.85
C CYS A 264 -16.78 -2.17 -4.93
N ILE A 265 -17.49 -2.41 -6.04
CA ILE A 265 -17.00 -3.22 -7.17
C ILE A 265 -15.71 -2.64 -7.76
N GLU A 266 -15.66 -1.32 -7.95
CA GLU A 266 -14.48 -0.61 -8.45
C GLU A 266 -13.26 -0.82 -7.52
N ASN A 267 -13.46 -0.63 -6.22
CA ASN A 267 -12.41 -0.80 -5.22
C ASN A 267 -11.92 -2.25 -5.12
N ASP A 268 -12.80 -3.22 -5.33
CA ASP A 268 -12.51 -4.64 -5.16
C ASP A 268 -12.17 -5.37 -6.47
N HIS A 269 -11.84 -4.63 -7.55
CA HIS A 269 -11.60 -5.21 -8.89
C HIS A 269 -10.62 -6.39 -8.91
N HIS A 270 -9.57 -6.33 -8.10
CA HIS A 270 -8.56 -7.38 -8.04
C HIS A 270 -9.13 -8.71 -7.50
N TYR A 271 -10.07 -8.63 -6.56
CA TYR A 271 -10.70 -9.80 -5.96
C TYR A 271 -11.57 -10.53 -6.99
N TRP A 272 -12.57 -9.85 -7.57
CA TRP A 272 -13.55 -10.52 -8.42
C TRP A 272 -13.01 -10.83 -9.83
N SER A 273 -11.94 -10.16 -10.27
CA SER A 273 -11.29 -10.46 -11.55
C SER A 273 -10.48 -11.77 -11.51
N GLN A 274 -10.02 -12.23 -10.34
CA GLN A 274 -9.12 -13.38 -10.23
C GLN A 274 -9.76 -14.65 -9.66
N HIS A 275 -10.86 -14.55 -8.93
CA HIS A 275 -11.42 -15.71 -8.20
C HIS A 275 -12.45 -16.49 -9.03
N PRO A 276 -12.53 -17.82 -8.85
CA PRO A 276 -13.59 -18.64 -9.43
C PRO A 276 -14.94 -18.35 -8.77
N ALA A 277 -16.02 -18.53 -9.55
CA ALA A 277 -17.39 -18.29 -9.11
C ALA A 277 -17.93 -19.47 -8.27
N ILE A 278 -17.62 -19.50 -6.98
CA ILE A 278 -18.22 -20.44 -6.02
C ILE A 278 -19.19 -19.64 -5.14
N SER A 279 -20.49 -19.79 -5.37
CA SER A 279 -21.51 -19.13 -4.55
C SER A 279 -21.59 -19.74 -3.15
N ILE A 280 -21.48 -18.88 -2.13
CA ILE A 280 -21.62 -19.19 -0.70
C ILE A 280 -22.96 -18.65 -0.21
N SER A 281 -23.72 -19.46 0.52
CA SER A 281 -24.95 -19.02 1.18
C SER A 281 -24.71 -18.93 2.69
N PRO A 282 -24.90 -17.77 3.33
CA PRO A 282 -24.83 -17.64 4.78
C PRO A 282 -25.84 -18.56 5.48
N ASP A 283 -25.49 -19.01 6.68
CA ASP A 283 -26.41 -19.75 7.54
C ASP A 283 -27.68 -18.94 7.81
N ILE A 284 -28.82 -19.62 7.93
CA ILE A 284 -30.12 -18.99 8.24
C ILE A 284 -30.59 -19.48 9.60
N LEU A 285 -30.71 -18.57 10.55
CA LEU A 285 -31.15 -18.80 11.92
C LEU A 285 -32.61 -18.36 12.11
N GLY A 286 -33.24 -18.90 13.15
CA GLY A 286 -34.59 -18.56 13.56
C GLY A 286 -35.70 -19.37 12.87
N ASP A 287 -36.83 -19.45 13.55
CA ASP A 287 -38.04 -20.12 13.05
C ASP A 287 -38.83 -19.22 12.09
N GLY A 288 -39.74 -19.81 11.31
CA GLY A 288 -40.65 -19.05 10.45
C GLY A 288 -41.75 -18.36 11.28
N PHE A 289 -42.12 -17.14 10.91
CA PHE A 289 -43.26 -16.43 11.49
C PHE A 289 -44.52 -16.72 10.67
N ALA A 290 -45.67 -16.83 11.35
CA ALA A 290 -46.98 -17.02 10.71
C ALA A 290 -47.63 -15.71 10.24
N ASP A 291 -46.86 -14.63 10.12
CA ASP A 291 -47.32 -13.27 9.82
C ASP A 291 -47.30 -12.99 8.30
N GLU A 292 -48.39 -12.48 7.73
CA GLU A 292 -48.50 -12.16 6.30
C GLU A 292 -47.94 -10.75 5.97
N PRO A 293 -47.20 -10.58 4.86
CA PRO A 293 -46.65 -9.27 4.47
C PRO A 293 -47.70 -8.23 4.09
N CYS A 294 -47.44 -6.95 4.38
CA CYS A 294 -48.30 -5.84 3.93
C CYS A 294 -48.19 -5.61 2.41
N PRO A 295 -49.31 -5.41 1.68
CA PRO A 295 -49.26 -5.06 0.26
C PRO A 295 -48.49 -3.77 -0.02
N ALA A 296 -47.89 -3.66 -1.20
CA ALA A 296 -47.22 -2.43 -1.62
C ALA A 296 -48.22 -1.25 -1.75
N ILE A 297 -47.78 -0.03 -1.42
CA ILE A 297 -48.62 1.19 -1.44
C ILE A 297 -48.79 1.74 -2.87
N TYR A 298 -47.94 1.33 -3.81
CA TYR A 298 -47.96 1.77 -5.20
C TYR A 298 -48.51 0.69 -6.14
N THR A 299 -49.15 1.16 -7.21
CA THR A 299 -49.71 0.32 -8.29
C THR A 299 -48.82 0.34 -9.53
N LEU A 300 -49.02 -0.61 -10.45
CA LEU A 300 -48.35 -0.65 -11.75
C LEU A 300 -48.42 0.70 -12.47
N ASP A 301 -49.60 1.34 -12.48
CA ASP A 301 -49.82 2.62 -13.15
C ASP A 301 -49.02 3.76 -12.51
N ASN A 302 -48.88 3.78 -11.18
CA ASN A 302 -48.06 4.79 -10.48
C ASN A 302 -46.57 4.64 -10.84
N VAL A 303 -46.07 3.40 -10.88
CA VAL A 303 -44.67 3.11 -11.24
C VAL A 303 -44.40 3.46 -12.70
N LEU A 304 -45.32 3.09 -13.60
CA LEU A 304 -45.20 3.36 -15.03
C LEU A 304 -45.22 4.87 -15.31
N ARG A 305 -46.10 5.63 -14.66
CA ARG A 305 -46.11 7.10 -14.76
C ARG A 305 -44.81 7.72 -14.24
N SER A 306 -44.26 7.20 -13.13
CA SER A 306 -42.94 7.61 -12.62
C SER A 306 -41.82 7.33 -13.63
N PHE A 307 -41.82 6.16 -14.28
CA PHE A 307 -40.86 5.83 -15.33
C PHE A 307 -40.97 6.80 -16.52
N LYS A 308 -42.15 6.93 -17.13
CA LYS A 308 -42.35 7.77 -18.33
C LYS A 308 -41.98 9.23 -18.08
N ARG A 309 -42.40 9.80 -16.94
CA ARG A 309 -42.16 11.21 -16.62
C ARG A 309 -40.68 11.51 -16.42
N ASN A 310 -39.97 10.66 -15.68
CA ASN A 310 -38.63 10.99 -15.20
C ASN A 310 -37.52 10.41 -16.08
N ALA A 311 -37.76 9.33 -16.84
CA ALA A 311 -36.76 8.73 -17.73
C ALA A 311 -36.57 9.54 -19.02
N LEU A 312 -37.59 10.27 -19.49
CA LEU A 312 -37.54 11.04 -20.73
C LEU A 312 -36.40 12.07 -20.77
N GLN A 313 -36.10 12.70 -19.63
CA GLN A 313 -35.02 13.68 -19.54
C GLN A 313 -33.61 13.08 -19.72
N TYR A 314 -33.46 11.75 -19.61
CA TYR A 314 -32.20 11.03 -19.80
C TYR A 314 -32.14 10.28 -21.13
N ARG A 315 -33.03 10.62 -22.09
CA ARG A 315 -33.07 10.01 -23.42
C ARG A 315 -31.70 9.99 -24.11
N ASP A 316 -31.06 11.15 -24.20
CA ASP A 316 -29.76 11.30 -24.87
C ASP A 316 -28.68 10.45 -24.19
N LEU A 317 -28.77 10.30 -22.86
CA LEU A 317 -27.87 9.47 -22.10
C LEU A 317 -28.10 7.98 -22.38
N TYR A 318 -29.34 7.51 -22.46
CA TYR A 318 -29.64 6.13 -22.87
C TYR A 318 -29.15 5.82 -24.28
N GLU A 319 -29.34 6.74 -25.24
CA GLU A 319 -28.84 6.59 -26.61
C GLU A 319 -27.30 6.55 -26.66
N LYS A 320 -26.62 7.23 -25.74
CA LYS A 320 -25.16 7.26 -25.64
C LYS A 320 -24.56 6.00 -24.99
N ILE A 321 -25.22 5.43 -23.98
CA ILE A 321 -24.64 4.32 -23.18
C ILE A 321 -25.19 2.94 -23.56
N LEU A 322 -26.37 2.85 -24.18
CA LEU A 322 -27.01 1.57 -24.51
C LEU A 322 -27.03 1.31 -26.02
N PRO A 323 -27.00 0.03 -26.46
CA PRO A 323 -27.22 -0.34 -27.85
C PRO A 323 -28.55 0.19 -28.38
N THR A 324 -28.58 0.55 -29.66
CA THR A 324 -29.74 1.19 -30.32
C THR A 324 -31.05 0.44 -30.11
N HIS A 325 -31.04 -0.89 -30.09
CA HIS A 325 -32.27 -1.68 -29.89
C HIS A 325 -32.82 -1.58 -28.45
N ILE A 326 -31.96 -1.43 -27.43
CA ILE A 326 -32.37 -1.28 -26.03
C ILE A 326 -32.81 0.15 -25.76
N SER A 327 -32.02 1.14 -26.20
CA SER A 327 -32.39 2.56 -26.03
C SER A 327 -33.69 2.88 -26.75
N GLN A 328 -33.89 2.40 -27.99
CA GLN A 328 -35.15 2.57 -28.70
C GLN A 328 -36.32 1.89 -27.99
N MET A 329 -36.13 0.68 -27.45
CA MET A 329 -37.17 0.01 -26.66
C MET A 329 -37.60 0.84 -25.44
N LEU A 330 -36.64 1.39 -24.69
CA LEU A 330 -36.95 2.27 -23.55
C LEU A 330 -37.71 3.53 -24.02
N ILE A 331 -37.24 4.16 -25.10
CA ILE A 331 -37.85 5.38 -25.66
C ILE A 331 -39.28 5.11 -26.15
N ASP A 332 -39.51 3.96 -26.78
CA ASP A 332 -40.84 3.55 -27.26
C ASP A 332 -41.80 3.41 -26.08
N ILE A 333 -41.39 2.74 -24.99
CA ILE A 333 -42.22 2.63 -23.78
C ILE A 333 -42.48 4.02 -23.18
N ILE A 334 -41.46 4.88 -23.11
CA ILE A 334 -41.56 6.24 -22.53
C ILE A 334 -42.52 7.13 -23.34
N SER A 335 -42.48 7.05 -24.67
CA SER A 335 -43.15 7.99 -25.58
C SER A 335 -44.59 7.60 -25.93
N GLN A 336 -45.00 6.36 -25.65
CA GLN A 336 -46.34 5.87 -25.96
C GLN A 336 -47.39 6.41 -24.98
N THR A 337 -48.62 6.62 -25.47
CA THR A 337 -49.81 6.90 -24.64
C THR A 337 -50.19 5.68 -23.80
N ASP A 338 -50.61 5.89 -22.56
CA ASP A 338 -51.03 4.80 -21.65
C ASP A 338 -52.13 3.93 -22.27
N GLY A 339 -51.93 2.60 -22.23
CA GLY A 339 -52.85 1.63 -22.82
C GLY A 339 -52.19 0.27 -23.10
N GLN A 340 -52.94 -0.62 -23.76
CA GLN A 340 -52.52 -2.01 -24.02
C GLN A 340 -51.19 -2.11 -24.78
N TYR A 341 -50.92 -1.19 -25.71
CA TYR A 341 -49.65 -1.15 -26.45
C TYR A 341 -48.42 -0.90 -25.56
N THR A 342 -48.54 -0.04 -24.54
CA THR A 342 -47.45 0.16 -23.57
C THR A 342 -47.25 -1.09 -22.71
N LEU A 343 -48.33 -1.75 -22.30
CA LEU A 343 -48.25 -3.00 -21.53
C LEU A 343 -47.62 -4.13 -22.34
N ASP A 344 -47.95 -4.24 -23.63
CA ASP A 344 -47.32 -5.20 -24.54
C ASP A 344 -45.84 -4.87 -24.76
N SER A 345 -45.47 -3.58 -24.82
CA SER A 345 -44.07 -3.15 -24.94
C SER A 345 -43.24 -3.49 -23.70
N LEU A 346 -43.82 -3.49 -22.49
CA LEU A 346 -43.13 -3.90 -21.25
C LEU A 346 -42.67 -5.36 -21.27
N LYS A 347 -43.28 -6.23 -22.10
CA LYS A 347 -42.85 -7.64 -22.25
C LYS A 347 -41.45 -7.77 -22.82
N HIS A 348 -40.99 -6.75 -23.55
CA HIS A 348 -39.63 -6.70 -24.09
C HIS A 348 -38.59 -6.25 -23.06
N TYR A 349 -39.00 -5.70 -21.91
CA TYR A 349 -38.10 -5.33 -20.82
C TYR A 349 -37.86 -6.52 -19.88
N ASP A 350 -37.18 -7.53 -20.41
CA ASP A 350 -36.95 -8.83 -19.77
C ASP A 350 -35.74 -8.86 -18.81
N ASN A 351 -35.43 -10.04 -18.27
CA ASN A 351 -34.30 -10.25 -17.36
C ASN A 351 -32.94 -9.94 -18.01
N ASN A 352 -32.79 -10.29 -19.30
CA ASN A 352 -31.55 -10.08 -20.06
C ASN A 352 -31.27 -8.61 -20.25
N THR A 353 -32.31 -7.86 -20.62
CA THR A 353 -32.22 -6.42 -20.87
C THR A 353 -31.86 -5.67 -19.58
N TRP A 354 -32.47 -6.04 -18.45
CA TRP A 354 -32.14 -5.41 -17.18
C TRP A 354 -30.70 -5.68 -16.72
N ALA A 355 -30.25 -6.93 -16.76
CA ALA A 355 -28.87 -7.28 -16.38
C ALA A 355 -27.86 -6.53 -17.25
N PHE A 356 -28.14 -6.45 -18.55
CA PHE A 356 -27.32 -5.71 -19.50
C PHE A 356 -27.27 -4.20 -19.19
N ILE A 357 -28.42 -3.56 -18.93
CA ILE A 357 -28.48 -2.12 -18.57
C ILE A 357 -27.65 -1.84 -17.31
N VAL A 358 -27.75 -2.69 -16.27
CA VAL A 358 -26.96 -2.54 -15.03
C VAL A 358 -25.47 -2.66 -15.31
N TYR A 359 -25.07 -3.64 -16.13
CA TYR A 359 -23.68 -3.87 -16.49
C TYR A 359 -23.08 -2.77 -17.36
N GLU A 360 -23.81 -2.24 -18.34
CA GLU A 360 -23.36 -1.07 -19.11
C GLU A 360 -23.30 0.19 -18.26
N ALA A 361 -24.26 0.38 -17.34
CA ALA A 361 -24.19 1.48 -16.38
C ALA A 361 -22.95 1.36 -15.47
N LEU A 362 -22.60 0.15 -15.02
CA LEU A 362 -21.38 -0.10 -14.23
C LEU A 362 -20.11 0.17 -15.05
N LEU A 363 -20.03 -0.28 -16.31
CA LEU A 363 -18.91 0.04 -17.20
C LEU A 363 -18.79 1.54 -17.44
N CYS A 364 -19.90 2.23 -17.69
CA CYS A 364 -19.93 3.67 -17.86
C CYS A 364 -19.51 4.42 -16.59
N TYR A 365 -19.94 3.94 -15.42
CA TYR A 365 -19.62 4.52 -14.13
C TYR A 365 -18.10 4.54 -13.85
N HIS A 366 -17.39 3.49 -14.27
CA HIS A 366 -15.95 3.37 -14.10
C HIS A 366 -15.16 4.03 -15.24
N PHE A 367 -15.47 3.71 -16.51
CA PHE A 367 -14.64 4.10 -17.65
C PHE A 367 -14.98 5.44 -18.31
N ASN A 368 -16.14 6.05 -18.02
CA ASN A 368 -16.58 7.27 -18.69
C ASN A 368 -16.75 8.45 -17.73
N HIS A 369 -15.65 9.17 -17.50
CA HIS A 369 -15.63 10.34 -16.62
C HIS A 369 -16.25 11.62 -17.23
N GLN A 370 -16.64 11.60 -18.51
CA GLN A 370 -17.32 12.75 -19.14
C GLN A 370 -18.79 12.85 -18.75
N ILE A 371 -19.39 11.76 -18.26
CA ILE A 371 -20.78 11.72 -17.81
C ILE A 371 -20.78 11.93 -16.29
N PRO A 372 -21.50 12.92 -15.75
CA PRO A 372 -21.63 13.08 -14.31
C PRO A 372 -22.23 11.82 -13.68
N ARG A 373 -21.57 11.30 -12.62
CA ARG A 373 -22.02 10.08 -11.92
C ARG A 373 -23.46 10.19 -11.44
N ASP A 374 -23.89 11.38 -11.00
CA ASP A 374 -25.25 11.61 -10.52
C ASP A 374 -26.30 11.41 -11.63
N ASP A 375 -26.04 11.91 -12.84
CA ASP A 375 -26.94 11.77 -13.99
C ASP A 375 -27.07 10.29 -14.42
N LEU A 376 -25.94 9.56 -14.42
CA LEU A 376 -25.93 8.13 -14.71
C LEU A 376 -26.76 7.33 -13.70
N LEU A 377 -26.57 7.61 -12.40
CA LEU A 377 -27.31 6.93 -11.34
C LEU A 377 -28.81 7.30 -11.35
N ASN A 378 -29.16 8.55 -11.65
CA ASN A 378 -30.55 8.96 -11.85
C ASN A 378 -31.18 8.23 -13.05
N ALA A 379 -30.48 8.16 -14.19
CA ALA A 379 -30.94 7.43 -15.36
C ALA A 379 -31.15 5.93 -15.07
N LEU A 380 -30.22 5.30 -14.35
CA LEU A 380 -30.37 3.91 -13.92
C LEU A 380 -31.56 3.72 -12.96
N THR A 381 -31.79 4.68 -12.05
CA THR A 381 -32.94 4.67 -11.12
C THR A 381 -34.27 4.71 -11.86
N TYR A 382 -34.39 5.53 -12.91
CA TYR A 382 -35.62 5.57 -13.69
C TYR A 382 -35.77 4.35 -14.61
N ALA A 383 -34.67 3.82 -15.17
CA ALA A 383 -34.71 2.54 -15.88
C ALA A 383 -35.20 1.40 -14.97
N PHE A 384 -34.81 1.41 -13.69
CA PHE A 384 -35.31 0.49 -12.67
C PHE A 384 -36.83 0.59 -12.47
N ASN A 385 -37.42 1.80 -12.47
CA ASN A 385 -38.88 1.94 -12.42
C ASN A 385 -39.57 1.27 -13.62
N GLY A 386 -38.99 1.39 -14.82
CA GLY A 386 -39.49 0.66 -16.00
C GLY A 386 -39.43 -0.86 -15.81
N ARG A 387 -38.33 -1.35 -15.21
CA ARG A 387 -38.17 -2.77 -14.91
C ARG A 387 -39.15 -3.26 -13.85
N LEU A 388 -39.37 -2.49 -12.79
CA LEU A 388 -40.36 -2.77 -11.75
C LEU A 388 -41.76 -2.88 -12.36
N ALA A 389 -42.14 -1.95 -13.24
CA ALA A 389 -43.41 -2.01 -13.96
C ALA A 389 -43.53 -3.28 -14.81
N ALA A 390 -42.47 -3.68 -15.52
CA ALA A 390 -42.47 -4.90 -16.33
C ALA A 390 -42.65 -6.17 -15.48
N ILE A 391 -42.04 -6.24 -14.28
CA ILE A 391 -42.21 -7.37 -13.37
C ILE A 391 -43.61 -7.40 -12.77
N MET A 392 -44.14 -6.27 -12.30
CA MET A 392 -45.50 -6.18 -11.78
C MET A 392 -46.51 -6.65 -12.84
N HIS A 393 -46.35 -6.18 -14.08
CA HIS A 393 -47.19 -6.62 -15.19
C HIS A 393 -47.06 -8.12 -15.49
N SER A 394 -45.83 -8.66 -15.44
CA SER A 394 -45.60 -10.09 -15.67
C SER A 394 -46.21 -10.98 -14.60
N ILE A 395 -46.20 -10.53 -13.34
CA ILE A 395 -46.84 -11.23 -12.22
C ILE A 395 -48.36 -11.23 -12.42
N GLU A 396 -48.96 -10.08 -12.75
CA GLU A 396 -50.40 -9.98 -13.04
C GLU A 396 -50.82 -10.91 -14.20
N GLN A 397 -50.01 -11.01 -15.26
CA GLN A 397 -50.32 -11.90 -16.39
C GLN A 397 -50.17 -13.39 -16.07
N LEU A 398 -49.12 -13.77 -15.35
CA LEU A 398 -48.81 -15.18 -15.08
C LEU A 398 -49.62 -15.75 -13.91
N ALA A 399 -49.96 -14.94 -12.90
CA ALA A 399 -50.84 -15.35 -11.82
C ALA A 399 -52.32 -15.38 -12.26
N GLY A 400 -52.69 -14.59 -13.28
CA GLY A 400 -54.04 -14.55 -13.82
C GLY A 400 -55.08 -14.17 -12.76
N SER A 401 -56.18 -14.93 -12.67
CA SER A 401 -57.20 -14.75 -11.63
C SER A 401 -56.84 -15.40 -10.28
N GLU A 402 -55.74 -16.17 -10.22
CA GLU A 402 -55.33 -16.91 -9.03
C GLU A 402 -54.33 -16.08 -8.20
N ALA A 403 -54.86 -15.13 -7.44
CA ALA A 403 -54.05 -14.20 -6.62
C ALA A 403 -53.07 -14.91 -5.67
N GLU A 404 -53.38 -16.14 -5.24
CA GLU A 404 -52.52 -16.96 -4.38
C GLU A 404 -51.21 -17.42 -5.07
N MET A 405 -51.17 -17.47 -6.41
CA MET A 405 -49.95 -17.85 -7.15
C MET A 405 -48.93 -16.71 -7.30
N ALA A 406 -49.32 -15.46 -7.08
CA ALA A 406 -48.47 -14.29 -7.32
C ALA A 406 -47.11 -14.33 -6.60
N PRO A 407 -46.98 -14.76 -5.33
CA PRO A 407 -45.69 -14.88 -4.65
C PRO A 407 -44.75 -15.90 -5.32
N ALA A 408 -45.28 -17.07 -5.73
CA ALA A 408 -44.49 -18.12 -6.38
C ALA A 408 -43.99 -17.67 -7.77
N VAL A 409 -44.86 -16.99 -8.53
CA VAL A 409 -44.50 -16.39 -9.83
C VAL A 409 -43.40 -15.33 -9.66
N ALA A 410 -43.53 -14.45 -8.68
CA ALA A 410 -42.54 -13.43 -8.41
C ALA A 410 -41.18 -14.05 -8.01
N GLN A 411 -41.19 -15.08 -7.17
CA GLN A 411 -39.98 -15.83 -6.81
C GLN A 411 -39.33 -16.45 -8.04
N TYR A 412 -40.11 -17.06 -8.95
CA TYR A 412 -39.60 -17.60 -10.20
C TYR A 412 -38.92 -16.54 -11.07
N ILE A 413 -39.56 -15.36 -11.26
CA ILE A 413 -38.99 -14.25 -12.04
C ILE A 413 -37.67 -13.78 -11.41
N ARG A 414 -37.61 -13.64 -10.08
CA ARG A 414 -36.40 -13.22 -9.36
C ARG A 414 -35.27 -14.25 -9.47
N SER A 415 -35.57 -15.54 -9.34
CA SER A 415 -34.58 -16.61 -9.55
C SER A 415 -34.02 -16.60 -10.97
N LYS A 416 -34.86 -16.36 -11.98
CA LYS A 416 -34.42 -16.20 -13.37
C LYS A 416 -33.60 -14.93 -13.58
N GLN A 417 -33.92 -13.83 -12.91
CA GLN A 417 -33.11 -12.62 -12.95
C GLN A 417 -31.70 -12.89 -12.43
N ARG A 418 -31.58 -13.54 -11.26
CA ARG A 418 -30.29 -13.96 -10.68
C ARG A 418 -29.47 -14.82 -11.64
N GLU A 419 -30.06 -15.87 -12.21
CA GLU A 419 -29.39 -16.74 -13.20
C GLU A 419 -28.86 -15.94 -14.40
N THR A 420 -29.59 -14.91 -14.82
CA THR A 420 -29.22 -14.07 -15.96
C THR A 420 -27.97 -13.23 -15.67
N PHE A 421 -27.87 -12.62 -14.47
CA PHE A 421 -26.66 -11.91 -14.04
C PHE A 421 -25.44 -12.84 -14.06
N LEU A 422 -25.54 -14.02 -13.46
CA LEU A 422 -24.47 -15.02 -13.45
C LEU A 422 -24.03 -15.43 -14.87
N THR A 423 -25.00 -15.60 -15.78
CA THR A 423 -24.73 -16.02 -17.17
C THR A 423 -24.06 -14.93 -17.99
N GLN A 424 -24.42 -13.65 -17.78
CA GLN A 424 -23.86 -12.52 -18.53
C GLN A 424 -22.52 -12.01 -17.96
N PHE A 425 -22.22 -12.29 -16.69
CA PHE A 425 -21.00 -11.80 -16.03
C PHE A 425 -19.68 -12.10 -16.77
N PRO A 426 -19.45 -13.29 -17.35
CA PRO A 426 -18.22 -13.54 -18.11
C PRO A 426 -18.00 -12.55 -19.27
N SER A 427 -19.09 -12.13 -19.94
CA SER A 427 -19.02 -11.13 -21.01
C SER A 427 -18.68 -9.75 -20.46
N LEU A 428 -19.31 -9.34 -19.35
CA LEU A 428 -18.96 -8.10 -18.65
C LEU A 428 -17.49 -8.10 -18.24
N LYS A 429 -17.02 -9.18 -17.62
CA LYS A 429 -15.63 -9.33 -17.16
C LYS A 429 -14.65 -9.19 -18.33
N ALA A 430 -14.94 -9.80 -19.48
CA ALA A 430 -14.12 -9.63 -20.68
C ALA A 430 -14.11 -8.17 -21.18
N ASN A 431 -15.27 -7.52 -21.24
CA ASN A 431 -15.39 -6.11 -21.64
C ASN A 431 -14.66 -5.17 -20.67
N TRP A 432 -14.79 -5.41 -19.36
CA TRP A 432 -14.08 -4.67 -18.34
C TRP A 432 -12.57 -4.78 -18.53
N LEU A 433 -12.04 -6.00 -18.67
CA LEU A 433 -10.60 -6.22 -18.89
C LEU A 433 -10.11 -5.54 -20.18
N SER A 434 -10.89 -5.58 -21.26
CA SER A 434 -10.57 -4.89 -22.51
C SER A 434 -10.52 -3.37 -22.33
N LYS A 435 -11.57 -2.78 -21.74
CA LYS A 435 -11.65 -1.33 -21.48
C LYS A 435 -10.59 -0.87 -20.47
N SER A 436 -10.27 -1.68 -19.46
CA SER A 436 -9.16 -1.42 -18.54
C SER A 436 -7.84 -1.32 -19.31
N LYS A 437 -7.60 -2.20 -20.29
CA LYS A 437 -6.40 -2.13 -21.13
C LYS A 437 -6.38 -0.88 -22.03
N GLU A 438 -7.53 -0.48 -22.57
CA GLU A 438 -7.66 0.75 -23.37
C GLU A 438 -7.41 2.01 -22.53
N ALA A 439 -8.06 2.10 -21.37
CA ALA A 439 -7.99 3.24 -20.45
C ALA A 439 -6.68 3.31 -19.66
N LYS A 440 -5.91 2.22 -19.62
CA LYS A 440 -4.61 2.18 -18.95
C LYS A 440 -3.70 3.27 -19.54
N PRO A 441 -3.06 4.12 -18.71
CA PRO A 441 -2.06 5.06 -19.21
C PRO A 441 -0.91 4.27 -19.86
N ALA A 442 -0.23 4.85 -20.85
CA ALA A 442 0.83 4.14 -21.57
C ALA A 442 1.92 3.63 -20.62
N LEU A 443 2.25 4.42 -19.59
CA LEU A 443 3.03 4.03 -18.42
C LEU A 443 2.40 4.69 -17.19
N THR A 444 2.38 4.00 -16.05
CA THR A 444 2.02 4.61 -14.76
C THR A 444 3.25 5.32 -14.21
N PRO A 445 3.24 6.66 -14.01
CA PRO A 445 4.38 7.34 -13.43
C PRO A 445 4.60 6.90 -11.98
N THR A 446 5.79 6.39 -11.71
CA THR A 446 6.18 5.84 -10.41
C THR A 446 7.59 6.26 -10.05
N HIS A 447 7.81 6.47 -8.75
CA HIS A 447 9.13 6.75 -8.21
C HIS A 447 9.81 5.46 -7.77
N PHE A 448 11.12 5.41 -8.00
CA PHE A 448 12.04 4.47 -7.36
C PHE A 448 12.76 5.25 -6.26
N LEU A 449 12.47 4.91 -5.01
CA LEU A 449 12.98 5.63 -3.84
C LEU A 449 13.86 4.71 -3.02
N GLU A 450 15.16 4.96 -2.98
CA GLU A 450 16.11 4.09 -2.29
C GLU A 450 16.69 4.80 -1.06
N PHE A 451 16.49 4.21 0.13
CA PHE A 451 17.15 4.66 1.37
C PHE A 451 18.27 3.68 1.75
N ILE A 452 17.92 2.40 1.86
CA ILE A 452 18.89 1.31 2.03
C ILE A 452 19.30 0.79 0.64
N PRO A 453 20.60 0.74 0.31
CA PRO A 453 21.05 0.26 -1.00
C PRO A 453 20.52 -1.13 -1.32
N GLY A 454 19.93 -1.29 -2.51
CA GLY A 454 19.35 -2.54 -3.00
C GLY A 454 17.94 -2.84 -2.48
N LEU A 455 17.33 -1.95 -1.69
CA LEU A 455 15.97 -2.10 -1.16
C LEU A 455 15.09 -0.88 -1.53
N PRO A 456 14.65 -0.77 -2.79
CA PRO A 456 13.86 0.37 -3.24
C PRO A 456 12.40 0.29 -2.79
N ILE A 457 11.83 1.45 -2.50
CA ILE A 457 10.40 1.68 -2.28
C ILE A 457 9.81 2.19 -3.60
N VAL A 458 8.76 1.52 -4.08
CA VAL A 458 8.13 1.80 -5.37
C VAL A 458 6.73 2.32 -5.13
N LEU A 459 6.48 3.56 -5.52
CA LEU A 459 5.20 4.22 -5.29
C LEU A 459 4.75 5.05 -6.48
N PRO A 460 3.43 5.14 -6.75
CA PRO A 460 2.91 6.11 -7.70
C PRO A 460 3.39 7.52 -7.37
N LYS A 461 3.62 8.37 -8.39
CA LYS A 461 4.09 9.74 -8.15
C LYS A 461 3.13 10.58 -7.29
N LYS A 462 1.85 10.24 -7.33
CA LYS A 462 0.76 10.92 -6.63
C LYS A 462 -0.08 9.91 -5.89
N ILE A 463 -0.38 10.22 -4.63
CA ILE A 463 -1.36 9.53 -3.80
C ILE A 463 -2.41 10.53 -3.35
N THR A 464 -3.62 10.04 -3.10
CA THR A 464 -4.76 10.89 -2.69
C THR A 464 -5.10 10.59 -1.24
N GLY A 465 -4.95 11.59 -0.37
CA GLY A 465 -5.29 11.53 1.04
C GLY A 465 -6.70 12.02 1.36
N ARG A 466 -6.97 12.16 2.67
CA ARG A 466 -8.24 12.65 3.21
C ARG A 466 -8.62 13.99 2.58
N GLY A 467 -9.86 14.11 2.15
CA GLY A 467 -10.31 15.36 1.52
C GLY A 467 -9.87 15.54 0.08
N GLY A 468 -9.37 14.49 -0.59
CA GLY A 468 -8.81 14.54 -1.95
C GLY A 468 -7.43 15.21 -2.05
N LYS A 469 -6.71 15.36 -0.92
CA LYS A 469 -5.39 16.01 -0.88
C LYS A 469 -4.38 15.19 -1.69
N THR A 470 -3.84 15.76 -2.77
CA THR A 470 -2.76 15.12 -3.52
C THR A 470 -1.46 15.23 -2.75
N VAL A 471 -0.84 14.08 -2.48
CA VAL A 471 0.48 13.93 -1.86
C VAL A 471 1.46 13.47 -2.93
N TRP A 472 2.60 14.14 -3.01
CA TRP A 472 3.69 13.78 -3.91
C TRP A 472 4.71 12.93 -3.13
N THR A 473 4.83 11.66 -3.50
CA THR A 473 5.58 10.64 -2.74
C THR A 473 7.06 10.97 -2.62
N GLU A 474 7.68 11.41 -3.72
CA GLU A 474 9.05 11.92 -3.72
C GLU A 474 9.25 13.15 -2.81
N GLY A 475 8.25 14.03 -2.72
CA GLY A 475 8.32 15.19 -1.82
C GLY A 475 8.45 14.77 -0.37
N VAL A 476 7.63 13.79 0.06
CA VAL A 476 7.68 13.20 1.40
C VAL A 476 9.02 12.50 1.63
N PHE A 477 9.45 11.68 0.67
CA PHE A 477 10.71 10.94 0.77
C PHE A 477 11.91 11.87 0.87
N ASN A 478 11.98 12.92 0.03
CA ASN A 478 13.10 13.87 0.02
C ASN A 478 13.16 14.70 1.31
N GLN A 479 12.01 15.10 1.88
CA GLN A 479 11.98 15.75 3.19
C GLN A 479 12.51 14.84 4.29
N LEU A 480 12.09 13.57 4.28
CA LEU A 480 12.54 12.59 5.25
C LEU A 480 14.04 12.29 5.09
N HIS A 481 14.51 12.09 3.87
CA HIS A 481 15.92 11.87 3.56
C HIS A 481 16.78 13.08 4.00
N HIS A 482 16.32 14.31 3.78
CA HIS A 482 16.98 15.51 4.29
C HIS A 482 17.06 15.53 5.83
N ARG A 483 15.98 15.13 6.51
CA ARG A 483 15.97 15.00 7.99
C ARG A 483 17.02 14.00 8.46
N TYR A 484 17.09 12.83 7.82
CA TYR A 484 18.06 11.78 8.14
C TYR A 484 19.50 12.22 7.87
N ARG A 485 19.78 12.85 6.72
CA ARG A 485 21.09 13.42 6.42
C ARG A 485 21.51 14.46 7.45
N SER A 486 20.58 15.33 7.86
CA SER A 486 20.85 16.35 8.88
C SER A 486 21.14 15.72 10.25
N ALA A 487 20.37 14.71 10.64
CA ALA A 487 20.58 13.97 11.88
C ALA A 487 21.91 13.19 11.87
N PHE A 488 22.24 12.53 10.76
CA PHE A 488 23.51 11.85 10.57
C PHE A 488 24.69 12.82 10.68
N ASN A 489 24.61 13.96 10.00
CA ASN A 489 25.65 15.00 10.08
C ASN A 489 25.80 15.53 11.51
N HIS A 490 24.69 15.76 12.21
CA HIS A 490 24.72 16.20 13.59
C HIS A 490 25.39 15.17 14.50
N PHE A 491 24.97 13.91 14.39
CA PHE A 491 25.53 12.80 15.15
C PHE A 491 27.03 12.63 14.90
N MET A 492 27.48 12.69 13.64
CA MET A 492 28.88 12.53 13.30
C MET A 492 29.74 13.73 13.72
N HIS A 493 29.31 14.96 13.42
CA HIS A 493 30.13 16.15 13.64
C HIS A 493 30.05 16.70 15.06
N HIS A 494 28.86 16.70 15.66
CA HIS A 494 28.68 17.19 17.03
C HIS A 494 28.76 16.07 18.06
N GLY A 495 28.18 14.89 17.78
CA GLY A 495 28.21 13.75 18.69
C GLY A 495 29.58 13.06 18.74
N LEU A 496 30.13 12.70 17.58
CA LEU A 496 31.40 11.95 17.46
C LEU A 496 32.63 12.80 17.13
N ALA A 497 32.47 14.12 16.99
CA ALA A 497 33.53 15.06 16.67
C ALA A 497 34.31 14.73 15.38
N VAL A 498 33.64 14.15 14.38
CA VAL A 498 34.22 13.93 13.04
C VAL A 498 34.33 15.28 12.31
N PRO A 499 35.44 15.61 11.64
CA PRO A 499 35.52 16.82 10.80
C PRO A 499 34.53 16.81 9.62
N ILE A 500 34.06 17.98 9.16
CA ILE A 500 33.06 18.11 8.08
C ILE A 500 33.52 17.48 6.77
N ASP A 501 34.79 17.66 6.43
CA ASP A 501 35.40 17.18 5.17
C ASP A 501 36.24 15.91 5.37
N ALA A 502 35.94 15.13 6.42
CA ALA A 502 36.67 13.89 6.69
C ALA A 502 36.44 12.85 5.57
N PRO A 503 37.44 12.05 5.19
CA PRO A 503 37.21 10.96 4.25
C PRO A 503 36.31 9.88 4.87
N PRO A 504 35.58 9.09 4.07
CA PRO A 504 34.65 8.05 4.55
C PRO A 504 35.23 7.13 5.64
N GLN A 505 36.51 6.75 5.52
CA GLN A 505 37.19 5.89 6.48
C GLN A 505 37.20 6.45 7.92
N VAL A 506 37.31 7.78 8.07
CA VAL A 506 37.36 8.43 9.39
C VAL A 506 36.00 8.38 10.08
N TYR A 507 34.90 8.47 9.33
CA TYR A 507 33.54 8.26 9.87
C TYR A 507 33.40 6.85 10.47
N VAL A 508 33.91 5.84 9.75
CA VAL A 508 33.88 4.44 10.18
C VAL A 508 34.71 4.25 11.45
N GLU A 509 35.92 4.80 11.49
CA GLU A 509 36.82 4.71 12.65
C GLU A 509 36.23 5.34 13.91
N HIS A 510 35.65 6.53 13.81
CA HIS A 510 35.01 7.21 14.95
C HIS A 510 33.79 6.44 15.47
N LEU A 511 32.98 5.87 14.56
CA LEU A 511 31.82 5.07 14.94
C LEU A 511 32.23 3.75 15.62
N GLN A 512 33.23 3.05 15.08
CA GLN A 512 33.81 1.87 15.72
C GLN A 512 34.41 2.22 17.09
N GLY A 513 35.06 3.39 17.20
CA GLY A 513 35.59 3.94 18.44
C GLY A 513 34.50 4.19 19.49
N LEU A 514 33.33 4.69 19.10
CA LEU A 514 32.17 4.80 20.01
C LEU A 514 31.79 3.43 20.56
N PHE A 515 31.60 2.41 19.71
CA PHE A 515 31.16 1.10 20.17
C PHE A 515 32.20 0.40 21.05
N GLN A 516 33.50 0.62 20.80
CA GLN A 516 34.56 0.15 21.68
C GLN A 516 34.52 0.85 23.05
N GLN A 517 34.28 2.16 23.09
CA GLN A 517 34.11 2.90 24.36
C GLN A 517 32.88 2.41 25.14
N VAL A 518 31.78 2.12 24.45
CA VAL A 518 30.58 1.55 25.05
C VAL A 518 30.85 0.14 25.59
N GLU A 519 31.52 -0.72 24.82
CA GLU A 519 31.90 -2.07 25.25
C GLU A 519 32.78 -2.02 26.53
N GLN A 520 33.70 -1.05 26.60
CA GLN A 520 34.52 -0.81 27.78
C GLN A 520 33.71 -0.26 28.96
N ALA A 521 32.77 0.66 28.74
CA ALA A 521 31.88 1.16 29.79
C ALA A 521 30.98 0.04 30.35
N LEU A 522 30.46 -0.82 29.47
CA LEU A 522 29.65 -1.98 29.85
C LEU A 522 30.42 -3.01 30.69
N GLN A 523 31.75 -3.07 30.60
CA GLN A 523 32.56 -3.87 31.53
C GLN A 523 32.38 -3.42 32.98
N ASN A 524 32.18 -2.12 33.21
CA ASN A 524 31.93 -1.56 34.54
C ASN A 524 30.45 -1.69 34.94
N TRP A 525 29.52 -1.48 34.01
CA TRP A 525 28.08 -1.56 34.29
C TRP A 525 27.61 -2.99 34.52
N LEU A 526 28.18 -3.95 33.81
CA LEU A 526 27.80 -5.35 33.81
C LEU A 526 28.98 -6.21 34.30
N PRO A 527 29.29 -6.20 35.61
CA PRO A 527 30.40 -6.99 36.17
C PRO A 527 30.10 -8.48 36.01
N GLY A 528 30.87 -9.17 35.18
CA GLY A 528 30.68 -10.60 34.91
C GLY A 528 31.28 -11.02 33.57
N ASP A 529 31.62 -12.29 33.40
CA ASP A 529 32.11 -12.85 32.14
C ASP A 529 30.94 -13.43 31.31
N PRO A 530 30.62 -12.90 30.11
CA PRO A 530 29.50 -13.38 29.30
C PRO A 530 29.65 -14.84 28.83
N TYR A 531 30.83 -15.45 28.98
CA TYR A 531 31.10 -16.85 28.65
C TYR A 531 30.92 -17.81 29.84
N THR A 532 30.59 -17.30 31.03
CA THR A 532 30.42 -18.12 32.24
C THR A 532 29.04 -17.92 32.86
N GLU A 533 28.53 -18.96 33.53
CA GLU A 533 27.23 -18.92 34.21
C GLU A 533 27.15 -17.83 35.29
N ALA A 534 28.12 -17.82 36.22
CA ALA A 534 28.18 -16.80 37.27
C ALA A 534 28.33 -15.37 36.70
N GLY A 535 28.99 -15.25 35.54
CA GLY A 535 29.15 -13.98 34.85
C GLY A 535 27.85 -13.47 34.23
N ILE A 536 27.12 -14.29 33.48
CA ILE A 536 25.82 -13.88 32.92
C ILE A 536 24.78 -13.60 34.00
N GLU A 537 24.82 -14.30 35.14
CA GLU A 537 23.93 -14.05 36.29
C GLU A 537 24.14 -12.62 36.82
N ALA A 538 25.39 -12.27 37.10
CA ALA A 538 25.74 -10.94 37.58
C ALA A 538 25.40 -9.84 36.55
N MET A 539 25.74 -10.05 35.28
CA MET A 539 25.40 -9.11 34.20
C MET A 539 23.88 -8.93 34.04
N THR A 540 23.11 -10.02 34.09
CA THR A 540 21.65 -9.97 33.98
C THR A 540 21.06 -9.15 35.11
N ARG A 541 21.46 -9.42 36.35
CA ARG A 541 21.01 -8.68 37.52
C ARG A 541 21.25 -7.18 37.35
N SER A 542 22.45 -6.80 36.90
CA SER A 542 22.79 -5.39 36.67
C SER A 542 21.89 -4.71 35.63
N VAL A 543 21.44 -5.41 34.58
CA VAL A 543 20.49 -4.83 33.61
C VAL A 543 19.10 -4.66 34.21
N PHE A 544 18.59 -5.63 34.97
CA PHE A 544 17.29 -5.49 35.64
C PHE A 544 17.31 -4.37 36.70
N ASP A 545 18.43 -4.22 37.42
CA ASP A 545 18.65 -3.15 38.39
C ASP A 545 18.67 -1.74 37.75
N LEU A 546 18.79 -1.62 36.43
CA LEU A 546 18.62 -0.34 35.73
C LEU A 546 17.18 0.20 35.83
N GLY A 547 16.21 -0.64 36.21
CA GLY A 547 14.81 -0.24 36.38
C GLY A 547 14.11 0.07 35.06
N LEU A 548 14.49 -0.62 33.98
CA LEU A 548 13.87 -0.46 32.66
C LEU A 548 12.55 -1.24 32.52
N CYS A 549 12.26 -2.15 33.46
CA CYS A 549 11.07 -2.98 33.46
C CYS A 549 9.86 -2.20 34.01
N THR A 550 8.77 -2.18 33.25
CA THR A 550 7.45 -1.81 33.75
C THR A 550 6.66 -3.07 34.12
N PRO A 551 5.57 -2.97 34.90
CA PRO A 551 4.61 -4.05 35.05
C PRO A 551 4.22 -4.67 33.71
N THR A 552 4.39 -5.98 33.59
CA THR A 552 4.05 -6.77 32.39
C THR A 552 2.79 -7.57 32.65
N TYR A 553 2.00 -7.86 31.62
CA TYR A 553 0.77 -8.65 31.75
C TYR A 553 0.88 -9.92 30.92
N SER A 554 0.48 -11.05 31.50
CA SER A 554 0.47 -12.35 30.85
C SER A 554 -0.58 -13.28 31.49
N ILE A 555 -0.69 -14.51 31.00
CA ILE A 555 -1.63 -15.52 31.53
C ILE A 555 -1.33 -15.84 32.98
N ARG A 556 -2.34 -16.19 33.77
CA ARG A 556 -2.23 -16.56 35.19
C ARG A 556 -1.47 -17.89 35.42
N ASP A 557 -0.86 -18.05 36.58
CA ASP A 557 -0.01 -19.20 36.93
C ASP A 557 -0.78 -20.53 36.96
N GLU A 558 -2.03 -20.52 37.40
CA GLU A 558 -2.87 -21.72 37.55
C GLU A 558 -3.09 -22.46 36.22
N ILE A 559 -3.16 -21.72 35.10
CA ILE A 559 -3.28 -22.30 33.76
C ILE A 559 -2.00 -23.04 33.36
N LEU A 560 -0.84 -22.47 33.69
CA LEU A 560 0.46 -23.12 33.43
C LEU A 560 0.66 -24.34 34.32
N GLU A 561 0.21 -24.29 35.58
CA GLU A 561 0.23 -25.43 36.49
C GLU A 561 -0.64 -26.57 35.96
N GLU A 562 -1.88 -26.28 35.55
CA GLU A 562 -2.77 -27.28 34.98
C GLU A 562 -2.20 -27.88 33.69
N MET A 563 -1.60 -27.04 32.82
CA MET A 563 -0.91 -27.49 31.61
C MET A 563 0.20 -28.51 31.93
N LEU A 564 1.07 -28.21 32.90
CA LEU A 564 2.18 -29.08 33.30
C LEU A 564 1.69 -30.40 33.92
N LEU A 565 0.61 -30.36 34.71
CA LEU A 565 0.01 -31.55 35.30
C LEU A 565 -0.66 -32.44 34.25
N ARG A 566 -1.32 -31.83 33.25
CA ARG A 566 -2.03 -32.54 32.17
C ARG A 566 -1.07 -33.09 31.12
N PHE A 567 0.02 -32.37 30.85
CA PHE A 567 1.07 -32.76 29.91
C PHE A 567 2.44 -32.81 30.62
N PRO A 568 2.73 -33.87 31.40
CA PRO A 568 3.99 -33.97 32.14
C PRO A 568 5.23 -33.89 31.22
N PRO A 569 6.16 -32.94 31.43
CA PRO A 569 7.37 -32.80 30.63
C PRO A 569 8.46 -33.77 31.12
N LEU A 570 8.51 -34.99 30.56
CA LEU A 570 9.42 -36.04 30.98
C LEU A 570 10.90 -35.66 30.80
N ASN A 571 11.22 -34.87 29.77
CA ASN A 571 12.58 -34.41 29.50
C ASN A 571 13.05 -33.32 30.47
N VAL A 572 12.14 -32.77 31.30
CA VAL A 572 12.48 -31.88 32.43
C VAL A 572 12.46 -32.66 33.73
N ILE A 573 11.41 -33.46 33.96
CA ILE A 573 11.22 -34.23 35.19
C ILE A 573 12.39 -35.18 35.45
N ILE A 574 12.77 -35.99 34.45
CA ILE A 574 13.77 -37.05 34.63
C ILE A 574 15.17 -36.46 34.91
N PRO A 575 15.72 -35.53 34.09
CA PRO A 575 17.10 -35.13 34.27
C PRO A 575 17.29 -34.14 35.44
N LEU A 576 16.23 -33.45 35.88
CA LEU A 576 16.26 -32.64 37.11
C LEU A 576 15.94 -33.45 38.39
N GLY A 577 15.64 -34.75 38.25
CA GLY A 577 15.46 -35.65 39.39
C GLY A 577 14.09 -35.56 40.09
N PHE A 578 13.07 -35.02 39.43
CA PHE A 578 11.71 -35.00 39.96
C PHE A 578 11.00 -36.34 39.74
N HIS A 579 10.07 -36.69 40.63
CA HIS A 579 9.36 -37.97 40.56
C HIS A 579 8.03 -37.89 39.77
N SER A 580 7.46 -36.71 39.61
CA SER A 580 6.20 -36.49 38.88
C SER A 580 6.02 -35.01 38.51
N ALA A 581 5.05 -34.68 37.64
CA ALA A 581 4.71 -33.29 37.34
C ALA A 581 4.25 -32.51 38.59
N ARG A 582 3.54 -33.15 39.52
CA ARG A 582 3.14 -32.53 40.80
C ARG A 582 4.34 -32.25 41.70
N ASP A 583 5.36 -33.11 41.65
CA ASP A 583 6.62 -32.92 42.38
C ASP A 583 7.44 -31.76 41.77
N LEU A 584 7.43 -31.62 40.44
CA LEU A 584 8.05 -30.51 39.71
C LEU A 584 7.41 -29.16 40.10
N VAL A 585 6.10 -29.00 39.91
CA VAL A 585 5.37 -27.73 40.19
C VAL A 585 5.46 -27.34 41.67
N LYS A 586 5.58 -28.31 42.59
CA LYS A 586 5.72 -28.03 44.03
C LYS A 586 7.08 -27.42 44.40
N HIS A 587 8.13 -27.73 43.66
CA HIS A 587 9.51 -27.38 44.02
C HIS A 587 10.21 -26.45 43.03
N MET A 588 9.57 -26.15 41.90
CA MET A 588 10.05 -25.22 40.88
C MET A 588 8.96 -24.20 40.58
N ASP A 589 9.35 -22.96 40.32
CA ASP A 589 8.43 -21.93 39.84
C ASP A 589 7.72 -22.41 38.56
N VAL A 590 6.40 -22.24 38.51
CA VAL A 590 5.55 -22.83 37.47
C VAL A 590 5.93 -22.31 36.08
N ARG A 591 6.32 -21.03 35.97
CA ARG A 591 6.73 -20.42 34.70
C ARG A 591 8.12 -20.86 34.29
N ASP A 592 9.02 -21.06 35.23
CA ASP A 592 10.35 -21.64 34.97
C ASP A 592 10.17 -23.08 34.45
N ALA A 593 9.36 -23.89 35.12
CA ALA A 593 9.04 -25.26 34.71
C ALA A 593 8.39 -25.31 33.32
N ALA A 594 7.44 -24.41 33.02
CA ALA A 594 6.79 -24.32 31.71
C ALA A 594 7.76 -23.87 30.61
N THR A 595 8.66 -22.93 30.90
CA THR A 595 9.69 -22.47 29.95
C THR A 595 10.68 -23.59 29.65
N LEU A 596 11.16 -24.30 30.67
CA LEU A 596 12.03 -25.46 30.52
C LEU A 596 11.35 -26.60 29.75
N ALA A 597 10.07 -26.88 30.05
CA ALA A 597 9.28 -27.88 29.35
C ALA A 597 9.25 -27.61 27.86
N HIS A 598 9.06 -26.36 27.46
CA HIS A 598 9.02 -26.00 26.06
C HIS A 598 10.38 -26.11 25.36
N LEU A 599 11.48 -25.80 26.06
CA LEU A 599 12.83 -25.88 25.51
C LEU A 599 13.34 -27.33 25.39
N ALA A 600 12.95 -28.21 26.31
CA ALA A 600 13.45 -29.59 26.39
C ALA A 600 12.56 -30.62 25.68
N GLU A 601 11.26 -30.33 25.49
CA GLU A 601 10.33 -31.22 24.81
C GLU A 601 10.30 -30.98 23.28
N ASN A 602 9.68 -31.89 22.55
CA ASN A 602 9.59 -31.77 21.08
C ASN A 602 8.53 -30.74 20.64
N ARG A 603 8.60 -30.33 19.36
CA ARG A 603 7.65 -29.37 18.77
C ARG A 603 6.18 -29.78 18.91
N ARG A 604 5.86 -31.08 18.89
CA ARG A 604 4.47 -31.55 19.07
C ARG A 604 3.96 -31.29 20.49
N TYR A 605 4.82 -31.42 21.50
CA TYR A 605 4.49 -31.06 22.87
C TYR A 605 4.19 -29.56 22.95
N ALA A 606 5.12 -28.75 22.46
CA ALA A 606 5.03 -27.29 22.37
C ALA A 606 3.74 -26.78 21.71
N ASP A 607 3.42 -27.27 20.52
CA ASP A 607 2.23 -26.85 19.78
C ASP A 607 0.95 -27.29 20.51
N ARG A 608 0.92 -28.52 21.07
CA ARG A 608 -0.23 -29.05 21.80
C ARG A 608 -0.50 -28.31 23.11
N THR A 609 0.54 -28.03 23.90
CA THR A 609 0.37 -27.31 25.17
C THR A 609 -0.01 -25.85 24.93
N LEU A 610 0.55 -25.21 23.90
CA LEU A 610 0.14 -23.86 23.50
C LEU A 610 -1.33 -23.82 23.08
N HIS A 611 -1.76 -24.68 22.15
CA HIS A 611 -3.17 -24.72 21.73
C HIS A 611 -4.10 -24.96 22.92
N TRP A 612 -3.73 -25.89 23.81
CA TRP A 612 -4.53 -26.15 25.01
C TRP A 612 -4.64 -24.93 25.93
N ILE A 613 -3.53 -24.24 26.22
CA ILE A 613 -3.54 -23.00 27.02
C ILE A 613 -4.53 -22.00 26.40
N LEU A 614 -4.40 -21.77 25.10
CA LEU A 614 -5.17 -20.74 24.39
C LEU A 614 -6.66 -21.09 24.25
N GLU A 615 -7.04 -22.36 24.34
CA GLU A 615 -8.44 -22.80 24.42
C GLU A 615 -9.06 -22.58 25.81
N GLN A 616 -8.24 -22.47 26.86
CA GLN A 616 -8.74 -22.30 28.24
C GLN A 616 -8.80 -20.84 28.69
N ILE A 617 -7.96 -19.96 28.14
CA ILE A 617 -7.83 -18.59 28.65
C ILE A 617 -9.10 -17.75 28.44
N THR A 618 -9.45 -16.98 29.47
CA THR A 618 -10.43 -15.89 29.39
C THR A 618 -9.75 -14.53 29.62
N PRO A 619 -10.41 -13.40 29.32
CA PRO A 619 -9.85 -12.07 29.58
C PRO A 619 -9.37 -11.84 31.02
N GLU A 620 -10.03 -12.45 32.00
CA GLU A 620 -9.68 -12.36 33.44
C GLU A 620 -8.41 -13.14 33.82
N ASP A 621 -7.91 -13.99 32.91
CA ASP A 621 -6.66 -14.72 33.09
C ASP A 621 -5.43 -13.91 32.67
N ILE A 622 -5.62 -12.77 32.00
CA ILE A 622 -4.52 -11.83 31.69
C ILE A 622 -4.28 -10.93 32.91
N VAL A 623 -3.28 -11.29 33.70
CA VAL A 623 -2.95 -10.63 34.98
C VAL A 623 -1.58 -9.97 34.93
N GLU A 624 -1.31 -9.10 35.89
CA GLU A 624 0.03 -8.56 36.08
C GLU A 624 0.98 -9.67 36.56
N VAL A 625 2.14 -9.78 35.90
CA VAL A 625 3.14 -10.81 36.12
C VAL A 625 4.51 -10.15 36.16
N GLU A 626 5.36 -10.57 37.10
CA GLU A 626 6.74 -10.12 37.17
C GLU A 626 7.58 -10.75 36.04
N LEU A 627 8.26 -9.90 35.25
CA LEU A 627 9.21 -10.33 34.23
C LEU A 627 10.52 -10.77 34.89
N LYS A 628 10.89 -12.04 34.72
CA LYS A 628 12.12 -12.59 35.31
C LYS A 628 13.04 -13.21 34.26
N PRO A 629 14.36 -13.11 34.43
CA PRO A 629 15.28 -13.91 33.64
C PRO A 629 15.23 -15.39 34.07
N LEU A 630 15.37 -16.30 33.11
CA LEU A 630 15.61 -17.71 33.37
C LEU A 630 17.04 -18.04 32.91
N LEU A 631 17.93 -18.21 33.88
CA LEU A 631 19.32 -18.59 33.63
C LEU A 631 19.39 -20.09 33.36
N MET A 632 19.87 -20.45 32.18
CA MET A 632 19.99 -21.83 31.76
C MET A 632 21.32 -22.42 32.23
N SER A 633 21.44 -22.66 33.54
CA SER A 633 22.65 -23.19 34.19
C SER A 633 22.34 -24.36 35.15
N GLY A 634 23.21 -25.38 35.19
CA GLY A 634 23.12 -26.49 36.14
C GLY A 634 23.20 -27.92 35.56
N LYS A 635 23.62 -28.88 36.40
CA LYS A 635 23.72 -30.32 36.06
C LYS A 635 22.38 -30.86 35.55
N GLY A 636 22.35 -31.32 34.30
CA GLY A 636 21.17 -31.90 33.65
C GLY A 636 20.57 -30.98 32.58
N VAL A 637 20.60 -29.66 32.76
CA VAL A 637 20.06 -28.66 31.81
C VAL A 637 20.96 -28.51 30.58
N GLU A 638 22.29 -28.60 30.76
CA GLU A 638 23.29 -28.52 29.69
C GLU A 638 23.11 -29.59 28.59
N SER A 639 22.58 -30.77 28.95
CA SER A 639 22.34 -31.88 28.01
C SER A 639 20.96 -31.85 27.33
N MET A 640 20.04 -30.99 27.80
CA MET A 640 18.65 -30.96 27.29
C MET A 640 18.51 -30.18 25.99
N ILE A 641 19.47 -29.31 25.64
CA ILE A 641 19.24 -28.25 24.65
C ILE A 641 20.32 -28.27 23.57
N SER A 642 19.97 -28.82 22.41
CA SER A 642 20.74 -28.61 21.19
C SER A 642 20.41 -27.23 20.60
N GLN A 643 21.13 -26.19 20.98
CA GLN A 643 21.17 -24.87 20.30
C GLN A 643 19.82 -24.34 19.74
N THR A 644 18.73 -24.42 20.49
CA THR A 644 17.42 -23.89 20.03
C THR A 644 17.28 -22.42 20.39
N ALA A 645 16.78 -21.62 19.44
CA ALA A 645 16.44 -20.21 19.63
C ALA A 645 15.37 -20.02 20.74
N PRO A 646 15.33 -18.86 21.44
CA PRO A 646 14.31 -18.57 22.43
C PRO A 646 12.91 -18.80 21.87
N SER A 647 12.05 -19.42 22.67
CA SER A 647 10.71 -19.80 22.25
C SER A 647 9.78 -18.60 22.19
N ASN A 648 8.79 -18.65 21.29
CA ASN A 648 7.67 -17.72 21.34
C ASN A 648 6.86 -17.87 22.65
N LEU A 649 6.94 -19.01 23.35
CA LEU A 649 6.30 -19.22 24.66
C LEU A 649 6.96 -18.48 25.81
N ASP A 650 8.22 -18.05 25.67
CA ASP A 650 8.91 -17.22 26.67
C ASP A 650 8.10 -15.93 26.96
N ARG A 651 7.33 -15.47 25.96
CA ARG A 651 6.41 -14.34 26.08
C ARG A 651 5.21 -14.68 26.98
N ILE A 652 4.67 -15.91 26.89
CA ILE A 652 3.55 -16.36 27.73
C ILE A 652 4.00 -16.60 29.17
N THR A 653 5.14 -17.29 29.34
CA THR A 653 5.68 -17.52 30.68
C THR A 653 6.23 -16.25 31.31
N ASN A 654 6.41 -15.18 30.53
CA ASN A 654 6.99 -13.91 30.95
C ASN A 654 8.39 -14.13 31.54
N ARG A 655 9.19 -14.92 30.81
CA ARG A 655 10.58 -15.24 31.12
C ARG A 655 11.48 -14.76 30.00
N ILE A 656 12.67 -14.30 30.33
CA ILE A 656 13.73 -14.06 29.34
C ILE A 656 14.78 -15.15 29.52
N THR A 657 14.85 -16.07 28.57
CA THR A 657 15.84 -17.13 28.56
C THR A 657 17.24 -16.56 28.28
N ILE A 658 18.20 -16.89 29.15
CA ILE A 658 19.57 -16.41 29.06
C ILE A 658 20.53 -17.60 29.13
N ILE A 659 21.41 -17.68 28.13
CA ILE A 659 22.46 -18.69 28.01
C ILE A 659 23.84 -18.01 27.95
N PRO A 660 24.89 -18.63 28.52
CA PRO A 660 26.27 -18.15 28.34
C PRO A 660 26.67 -18.19 26.86
N LEU A 661 27.54 -17.27 26.46
CA LEU A 661 28.16 -17.33 25.14
C LEU A 661 29.10 -18.54 25.06
N ASN A 662 29.08 -19.24 23.93
CA ASN A 662 30.06 -20.31 23.66
C ASN A 662 31.46 -19.70 23.51
N LYS A 663 32.49 -20.41 24.00
CA LYS A 663 33.89 -19.96 23.83
C LYS A 663 34.20 -19.74 22.34
N GLY A 664 34.64 -18.52 21.99
CA GLY A 664 34.94 -18.11 20.61
C GLY A 664 33.78 -17.46 19.84
N MET A 665 32.60 -17.34 20.43
CA MET A 665 31.42 -16.65 19.86
C MET A 665 31.22 -15.29 20.53
N GLY A 666 30.86 -14.23 19.80
CA GLY A 666 30.63 -12.91 20.40
C GLY A 666 31.12 -11.73 19.55
N GLY A 667 32.09 -11.99 18.68
CA GLY A 667 32.74 -10.98 17.85
C GLY A 667 33.41 -9.87 18.68
N ASP A 668 33.45 -8.66 18.14
CA ASP A 668 34.13 -7.49 18.71
C ASP A 668 33.36 -6.82 19.87
N TYR A 669 32.04 -7.09 20.02
CA TYR A 669 31.15 -6.39 20.97
C TYR A 669 30.25 -7.35 21.80
N PRO A 670 30.81 -8.34 22.51
CA PRO A 670 30.02 -9.36 23.20
C PRO A 670 29.15 -8.79 24.35
N ARG A 671 29.64 -7.82 25.14
CA ARG A 671 28.87 -7.22 26.24
C ARG A 671 27.77 -6.32 25.72
N LEU A 672 28.06 -5.52 24.71
CA LEU A 672 27.07 -4.69 24.04
C LEU A 672 25.96 -5.56 23.43
N ARG A 673 26.32 -6.67 22.77
CA ARG A 673 25.32 -7.61 22.22
C ARG A 673 24.45 -8.24 23.31
N PHE A 674 25.02 -8.56 24.47
CA PHE A 674 24.28 -9.08 25.62
C PHE A 674 23.36 -8.01 26.23
N PHE A 675 23.87 -6.81 26.46
CA PHE A 675 23.13 -5.67 27.00
C PHE A 675 21.91 -5.35 26.12
N LEU A 676 22.15 -5.14 24.82
CA LEU A 676 21.10 -4.81 23.87
C LEU A 676 20.05 -5.92 23.78
N TYR A 677 20.46 -7.20 23.77
CA TYR A 677 19.53 -8.33 23.76
C TYR A 677 18.57 -8.27 24.93
N LEU A 678 19.09 -8.12 26.14
CA LEU A 678 18.28 -8.17 27.34
C LEU A 678 17.33 -6.98 27.40
N VAL A 679 17.82 -5.76 27.10
CA VAL A 679 16.96 -4.57 27.04
C VAL A 679 15.89 -4.71 25.97
N ARG A 680 16.23 -5.18 24.75
CA ARG A 680 15.24 -5.40 23.69
C ARG A 680 14.19 -6.42 24.12
N HIS A 681 14.55 -7.52 24.78
CA HIS A 681 13.59 -8.51 25.26
C HIS A 681 12.67 -7.97 26.36
N ILE A 682 13.17 -7.09 27.23
CA ILE A 682 12.30 -6.33 28.17
C ILE A 682 11.30 -5.47 27.39
N MET A 683 11.75 -4.75 26.36
CA MET A 683 10.86 -3.91 25.53
C MET A 683 9.86 -4.73 24.68
N ILE A 684 10.24 -5.94 24.26
CA ILE A 684 9.32 -6.89 23.63
C ILE A 684 8.22 -7.26 24.62
N ALA A 685 8.57 -7.67 25.85
CA ALA A 685 7.57 -8.01 26.86
C ALA A 685 6.62 -6.83 27.16
N CYS A 686 7.14 -5.60 27.20
CA CYS A 686 6.33 -4.39 27.39
C CYS A 686 5.35 -4.14 26.22
N ASN A 687 5.77 -4.36 24.98
CA ASN A 687 4.90 -4.15 23.82
C ASN A 687 3.88 -5.28 23.65
N TYR A 688 4.24 -6.54 23.93
CA TYR A 688 3.28 -7.65 23.98
C TYR A 688 2.27 -7.47 25.12
N THR A 689 2.69 -6.90 26.24
CA THR A 689 1.78 -6.50 27.33
C THR A 689 0.72 -5.53 26.82
N ARG A 690 1.09 -4.50 26.04
CA ARG A 690 0.12 -3.58 25.43
C ARG A 690 -0.81 -4.32 24.49
N LEU A 691 -0.24 -5.13 23.59
CA LEU A 691 -0.99 -5.90 22.59
C LEU A 691 -2.03 -6.84 23.23
N TRP A 692 -1.64 -7.62 24.23
CA TRP A 692 -2.53 -8.58 24.87
C TRP A 692 -3.55 -7.93 25.79
N ARG A 693 -3.25 -6.74 26.34
CA ARG A 693 -4.25 -5.96 27.06
C ARG A 693 -5.34 -5.45 26.13
N GLU A 694 -5.00 -5.02 24.91
CA GLU A 694 -6.02 -4.65 23.92
C GLU A 694 -6.83 -5.89 23.51
N TYR A 695 -6.20 -7.04 23.23
CA TYR A 695 -6.97 -8.26 22.92
C TYR A 695 -7.86 -8.75 24.07
N ALA A 696 -7.42 -8.59 25.32
CA ALA A 696 -8.22 -8.95 26.48
C ALA A 696 -9.43 -8.01 26.64
N ARG A 697 -9.26 -6.71 26.35
CA ARG A 697 -10.35 -5.73 26.30
C ARG A 697 -11.39 -6.07 25.26
N GLU A 698 -10.98 -6.55 24.09
CA GLU A 698 -11.89 -6.95 23.00
C GLU A 698 -12.71 -8.22 23.32
N ARG A 699 -12.31 -9.00 24.36
CA ARG A 699 -12.93 -10.22 24.91
C ARG A 699 -13.06 -11.43 23.97
N ARG A 700 -13.28 -11.24 22.67
CA ARG A 700 -13.56 -12.31 21.70
C ARG A 700 -12.27 -12.87 21.10
N ASN A 701 -12.25 -14.19 20.88
CA ASN A 701 -11.17 -14.91 20.20
C ASN A 701 -9.77 -14.65 20.80
N LEU A 702 -9.68 -14.31 22.10
CA LEU A 702 -8.44 -13.97 22.79
C LEU A 702 -7.32 -14.98 22.53
N GLY A 703 -7.62 -16.27 22.68
CA GLY A 703 -6.68 -17.36 22.38
C GLY A 703 -6.13 -17.32 20.95
N THR A 704 -6.99 -17.03 19.97
CA THR A 704 -6.58 -16.92 18.55
C THR A 704 -5.75 -15.67 18.30
N LYS A 705 -6.13 -14.52 18.87
CA LYS A 705 -5.36 -13.26 18.72
C LYS A 705 -3.97 -13.38 19.35
N ILE A 706 -3.88 -13.98 20.54
CA ILE A 706 -2.58 -14.28 21.19
C ILE A 706 -1.79 -15.28 20.32
N LEU A 707 -2.42 -16.36 19.82
CA LEU A 707 -1.74 -17.31 18.92
C LEU A 707 -1.13 -16.59 17.71
N ASN A 708 -1.91 -15.74 17.06
CA ASN A 708 -1.50 -15.01 15.87
C ASN A 708 -0.33 -14.06 16.16
N SER A 709 -0.36 -13.36 17.31
CA SER A 709 0.76 -12.52 17.76
C SER A 709 2.04 -13.30 18.04
N LEU A 710 1.94 -14.59 18.39
CA LEU A 710 3.10 -15.44 18.67
C LEU A 710 3.65 -16.13 17.43
N THR A 711 2.78 -16.50 16.48
CA THR A 711 3.10 -17.41 15.37
C THR A 711 3.29 -16.72 14.02
N GLY A 712 2.94 -15.42 13.89
CA GLY A 712 2.94 -14.66 12.63
C GLY A 712 4.30 -14.34 11.98
N ARG A 713 5.27 -15.25 11.98
CA ARG A 713 6.56 -15.11 11.27
C ARG A 713 6.47 -15.67 9.85
N TYR A 714 5.83 -14.93 8.95
CA TYR A 714 5.80 -15.26 7.52
C TYR A 714 6.92 -14.52 6.76
N ASP A 715 7.16 -14.86 5.49
CA ASP A 715 7.89 -13.98 4.58
C ASP A 715 7.13 -12.64 4.49
N THR A 716 7.68 -11.62 5.13
CA THR A 716 7.01 -10.35 5.35
C THR A 716 7.60 -9.25 4.47
N ASP A 717 6.73 -8.50 3.82
CA ASP A 717 7.05 -7.28 3.09
C ASP A 717 7.75 -6.22 3.99
N ILE A 718 8.55 -5.34 3.41
CA ILE A 718 9.29 -4.27 4.11
C ILE A 718 8.39 -3.31 4.90
N PHE A 719 7.13 -3.14 4.49
CA PHE A 719 6.10 -2.35 5.19
C PHE A 719 5.07 -3.22 5.91
N SER A 720 5.34 -4.51 6.11
CA SER A 720 4.41 -5.39 6.82
C SER A 720 4.09 -4.90 8.23
N ALA A 721 2.87 -5.15 8.70
CA ALA A 721 2.47 -4.86 10.08
C ALA A 721 3.44 -5.49 11.10
N HIS A 722 3.98 -6.68 10.82
CA HIS A 722 5.03 -7.30 11.62
C HIS A 722 6.30 -6.45 11.70
N ASN A 723 6.80 -5.94 10.58
CA ASN A 723 8.02 -5.12 10.57
C ASN A 723 7.84 -3.79 11.28
N ILE A 724 6.66 -3.18 11.17
CA ILE A 724 6.31 -1.98 11.94
C ILE A 724 6.26 -2.30 13.44
N PHE A 725 5.65 -3.41 13.86
CA PHE A 725 5.63 -3.84 15.25
C PHE A 725 7.02 -4.16 15.81
N GLU A 726 7.87 -4.83 15.01
CA GLU A 726 9.27 -5.08 15.37
C GLU A 726 10.03 -3.76 15.57
N ASN A 727 9.77 -2.74 14.74
CA ASN A 727 10.33 -1.41 14.92
C ASN A 727 9.88 -0.75 16.23
N MET A 728 8.63 -0.94 16.67
CA MET A 728 8.14 -0.41 17.94
C MET A 728 8.98 -0.91 19.14
N HIS A 729 9.49 -2.14 19.10
CA HIS A 729 10.40 -2.66 20.11
C HIS A 729 11.73 -1.91 20.16
N HIS A 730 12.28 -1.57 19.00
CA HIS A 730 13.49 -0.78 18.88
C HIS A 730 13.28 0.67 19.34
N ARG A 731 12.15 1.30 18.97
CA ARG A 731 11.78 2.65 19.44
C ARG A 731 11.63 2.70 20.96
N ALA A 732 10.97 1.71 21.55
CA ALA A 732 10.82 1.60 23.01
C ALA A 732 12.18 1.48 23.72
N MET A 733 13.12 0.72 23.16
CA MET A 733 14.48 0.60 23.69
C MET A 733 15.22 1.95 23.64
N VAL A 734 15.13 2.69 22.53
CA VAL A 734 15.75 4.00 22.40
C VAL A 734 15.15 5.01 23.37
N ALA A 735 13.82 4.99 23.58
CA ALA A 735 13.17 5.81 24.59
C ALA A 735 13.66 5.47 26.01
N ALA A 736 13.84 4.19 26.32
CA ALA A 736 14.41 3.74 27.58
C ALA A 736 15.86 4.22 27.77
N PHE A 737 16.68 4.20 26.72
CA PHE A 737 18.04 4.75 26.76
C PHE A 737 18.06 6.25 27.03
N LYS A 738 17.23 7.03 26.34
CA LYS A 738 17.12 8.49 26.56
C LYS A 738 16.73 8.81 28.00
N ASN A 739 15.65 8.18 28.49
CA ASN A 739 15.19 8.37 29.86
C ASN A 739 16.28 8.00 30.89
N LYS A 740 17.01 6.90 30.65
CA LYS A 740 18.08 6.48 31.57
C LYS A 740 19.29 7.40 31.51
N ALA A 741 19.63 7.91 30.33
CA ALA A 741 20.72 8.88 30.15
C ALA A 741 20.43 10.18 30.92
N GLU A 742 19.19 10.67 30.88
CA GLU A 742 18.75 11.83 31.66
C GLU A 742 18.87 11.59 33.17
N GLN A 743 18.45 10.41 33.65
CA GLN A 743 18.60 10.03 35.06
C GLN A 743 20.07 9.98 35.50
N MET A 744 20.93 9.36 34.68
CA MET A 744 22.37 9.29 34.93
C MET A 744 23.01 10.68 34.96
N GLN A 745 22.59 11.58 34.08
CA GLN A 745 23.02 12.97 34.07
C GLN A 745 22.65 13.69 35.38
N ALA A 746 21.42 13.49 35.86
CA ALA A 746 20.91 14.10 37.09
C ALA A 746 21.71 13.67 38.34
N ILE A 747 22.26 12.45 38.36
CA ILE A 747 23.08 11.93 39.46
C ILE A 747 24.60 12.13 39.24
N GLY A 748 25.01 12.91 38.24
CA GLY A 748 26.40 13.29 37.98
C GLY A 748 27.24 12.25 37.21
N GLN A 749 26.63 11.21 36.66
CA GLN A 749 27.29 10.20 35.81
C GLN A 749 27.39 10.68 34.35
N ILE A 750 28.11 11.78 34.12
CA ILE A 750 28.10 12.51 32.84
C ILE A 750 28.64 11.66 31.67
N LYS A 751 29.74 10.93 31.88
CA LYS A 751 30.36 10.11 30.81
C LYS A 751 29.44 8.99 30.34
N ASP A 752 28.84 8.29 31.28
CA ASP A 752 27.96 7.15 31.05
C ASP A 752 26.64 7.60 30.39
N SER A 753 26.08 8.71 30.88
CA SER A 753 24.95 9.41 30.26
C SER A 753 25.24 9.78 28.80
N THR A 754 26.41 10.35 28.52
CA THR A 754 26.81 10.76 27.16
C THR A 754 26.88 9.56 26.21
N LEU A 755 27.49 8.45 26.64
CA LEU A 755 27.57 7.23 25.83
C LEU A 755 26.18 6.67 25.51
N LEU A 756 25.28 6.65 26.50
CA LEU A 756 23.92 6.14 26.31
C LEU A 756 23.07 7.06 25.41
N SER A 757 23.24 8.38 25.51
CA SER A 757 22.64 9.35 24.59
C SER A 757 23.14 9.16 23.17
N LEU A 758 24.45 9.00 22.95
CA LEU A 758 25.02 8.75 21.62
C LEU A 758 24.52 7.43 21.01
N LEU A 759 24.36 6.37 21.81
CA LEU A 759 23.73 5.12 21.37
C LEU A 759 22.29 5.33 20.87
N ALA A 760 21.53 6.19 21.56
CA ALA A 760 20.15 6.51 21.22
C ALA A 760 20.04 7.44 20.00
N GLU A 761 20.95 8.41 19.85
CA GLU A 761 21.00 9.36 18.73
C GLU A 761 21.41 8.69 17.42
N GLY A 762 22.38 7.77 17.46
CA GLY A 762 22.80 7.00 16.28
C GLY A 762 21.81 5.92 15.83
N TYR A 763 20.80 5.62 16.65
CA TYR A 763 19.90 4.50 16.41
C TYR A 763 18.93 4.76 15.25
N GLY A 764 18.82 3.82 14.32
CA GLY A 764 18.01 3.95 13.11
C GLY A 764 18.64 4.82 12.01
N LEU A 765 19.74 5.54 12.29
CA LEU A 765 20.43 6.38 11.30
C LEU A 765 21.32 5.54 10.39
N SER A 766 21.36 5.92 9.11
CA SER A 766 22.37 5.47 8.16
C SER A 766 22.62 6.52 7.09
N GLN A 767 23.75 6.38 6.40
CA GLN A 767 24.10 7.23 5.27
C GLN A 767 24.98 6.45 4.30
N VAL A 768 24.69 6.57 3.00
CA VAL A 768 25.68 6.22 1.96
C VAL A 768 26.59 7.42 1.75
N LEU A 769 27.89 7.18 1.83
CA LEU A 769 28.97 8.16 1.69
C LEU A 769 29.38 8.30 0.21
N GLU A 770 30.26 9.26 -0.05
CA GLU A 770 30.66 9.70 -1.40
C GLU A 770 31.32 8.59 -2.23
N ASP A 771 31.98 7.62 -1.58
CA ASP A 771 32.62 6.46 -2.20
C ASP A 771 31.67 5.25 -2.38
N GLY A 772 30.40 5.39 -1.98
CA GLY A 772 29.41 4.33 -1.98
C GLY A 772 29.39 3.47 -0.72
N THR A 773 30.22 3.77 0.30
CA THR A 773 30.19 3.09 1.58
C THR A 773 28.86 3.35 2.29
N PHE A 774 28.09 2.29 2.52
CA PHE A 774 26.89 2.35 3.36
C PHE A 774 27.26 2.22 4.83
N LEU A 775 26.98 3.26 5.62
CA LEU A 775 27.33 3.33 7.03
C LEU A 775 26.07 3.36 7.92
N PRO A 776 25.66 2.22 8.51
CA PRO A 776 24.62 2.19 9.54
C PRO A 776 25.19 2.63 10.89
N CYS A 777 24.42 3.39 11.68
CA CYS A 777 24.86 3.94 12.96
C CYS A 777 24.29 3.20 14.18
N SER A 778 23.37 2.24 14.00
CA SER A 778 22.76 1.56 15.15
C SER A 778 23.72 0.55 15.78
N ALA A 779 23.92 0.67 17.09
CA ALA A 779 24.71 -0.29 17.87
C ALA A 779 24.21 -1.74 17.75
N TRP A 780 22.89 -1.93 17.60
CA TRP A 780 22.31 -3.26 17.40
C TRP A 780 22.77 -3.92 16.10
N THR A 781 22.83 -3.15 15.02
CA THR A 781 23.27 -3.62 13.71
C THR A 781 24.72 -4.09 13.76
N TRP A 782 25.61 -3.28 14.34
CA TRP A 782 27.03 -3.63 14.51
C TRP A 782 27.25 -4.82 15.44
N ALA A 783 26.66 -4.80 16.63
CA ALA A 783 26.80 -5.89 17.60
C ALA A 783 26.24 -7.21 17.07
N SER A 784 25.14 -7.18 16.31
CA SER A 784 24.53 -8.37 15.71
C SER A 784 25.32 -8.91 14.51
N TYR A 785 25.83 -8.02 13.64
CA TYR A 785 26.67 -8.40 12.51
C TYR A 785 27.96 -9.08 12.97
N SER A 786 28.65 -8.43 13.92
CA SER A 786 29.86 -8.95 14.57
C SER A 786 29.61 -10.29 15.29
N TYR A 787 28.52 -10.42 16.03
CA TYR A 787 28.14 -11.66 16.71
C TYR A 787 27.97 -12.85 15.75
N ARG A 788 27.48 -12.60 14.53
CA ARG A 788 27.31 -13.62 13.48
C ARG A 788 28.62 -13.93 12.72
N GLY A 789 29.75 -13.35 13.13
CA GLY A 789 31.05 -13.53 12.51
C GLY A 789 31.36 -12.54 11.37
N GLY A 790 30.50 -11.53 11.17
CA GLY A 790 30.77 -10.42 10.26
C GLY A 790 31.99 -9.62 10.69
N LYS A 791 32.73 -9.07 9.71
CA LYS A 791 33.92 -8.24 9.96
C LYS A 791 33.81 -6.92 9.21
N GLY A 792 34.29 -5.84 9.81
CA GLY A 792 34.22 -4.51 9.20
C GLY A 792 32.82 -3.90 9.30
N ILE A 793 32.41 -3.18 8.26
CA ILE A 793 31.15 -2.42 8.22
C ILE A 793 29.98 -3.39 7.96
N PRO A 794 28.86 -3.30 8.71
CA PRO A 794 27.67 -4.07 8.40
C PRO A 794 27.15 -3.78 6.99
N THR A 795 26.72 -4.83 6.29
CA THR A 795 26.17 -4.73 4.92
C THR A 795 24.72 -4.21 4.94
N PRO A 796 24.19 -3.64 3.84
CA PRO A 796 22.78 -3.28 3.72
C PRO A 796 21.81 -4.41 4.11
N LEU A 797 22.11 -5.65 3.71
CA LEU A 797 21.31 -6.84 4.04
C LEU A 797 21.25 -7.16 5.55
N SER A 798 22.16 -6.60 6.35
CA SER A 798 22.16 -6.76 7.81
C SER A 798 21.53 -5.58 8.56
N SER A 799 21.10 -4.53 7.86
CA SER A 799 20.62 -3.27 8.42
C SER A 799 19.10 -3.17 8.56
N HIS A 800 18.49 -4.24 9.08
CA HIS A 800 17.05 -4.30 9.32
C HIS A 800 16.56 -3.24 10.31
N VAL A 801 17.42 -2.73 11.20
CA VAL A 801 17.04 -1.68 12.14
C VAL A 801 16.81 -0.38 11.39
N GLU A 802 17.78 0.03 10.58
CA GLU A 802 17.73 1.26 9.79
C GLU A 802 16.59 1.23 8.78
N GLU A 803 16.42 0.09 8.09
CA GLU A 803 15.32 -0.16 7.14
C GLU A 803 13.96 0.02 7.81
N LYS A 804 13.67 -0.75 8.87
CA LYS A 804 12.38 -0.72 9.55
C LYS A 804 12.10 0.63 10.21
N TRP A 805 13.15 1.33 10.66
CA TRP A 805 13.00 2.65 11.25
C TRP A 805 12.59 3.69 10.23
N PHE A 806 13.31 3.76 9.11
CA PHE A 806 12.99 4.66 8.02
C PHE A 806 11.61 4.37 7.44
N ASN A 807 11.27 3.09 7.23
CA ASN A 807 9.97 2.69 6.69
C ASN A 807 8.83 3.11 7.62
N HIS A 808 8.99 2.96 8.94
CA HIS A 808 7.98 3.42 9.89
C HIS A 808 7.86 4.96 9.87
N ASP A 809 8.97 5.70 9.89
CA ASP A 809 8.97 7.16 9.75
C ASP A 809 8.32 7.62 8.42
N PHE A 810 8.53 6.87 7.35
CA PHE A 810 7.97 7.15 6.03
C PHE A 810 6.45 6.93 6.00
N LEU A 811 5.94 5.87 6.66
CA LEU A 811 4.50 5.68 6.85
C LEU A 811 3.88 6.81 7.66
N GLU A 812 4.52 7.22 8.76
CA GLU A 812 4.07 8.34 9.59
C GLU A 812 4.01 9.64 8.77
N ALA A 813 5.05 9.94 7.99
CA ALA A 813 5.12 11.13 7.15
C ALA A 813 4.04 11.13 6.05
N ILE A 814 3.84 9.99 5.38
CA ILE A 814 2.76 9.84 4.37
C ILE A 814 1.39 10.03 5.02
N GLN A 815 1.11 9.39 6.15
CA GLN A 815 -0.18 9.51 6.85
C GLN A 815 -0.48 10.95 7.26
N GLN A 816 0.51 11.64 7.82
CA GLN A 816 0.39 13.04 8.19
C GLN A 816 0.12 13.92 6.97
N ASP A 817 0.83 13.69 5.87
CA ASP A 817 0.60 14.41 4.62
C ASP A 817 -0.74 14.06 3.97
N MET A 818 -1.26 12.85 4.18
CA MET A 818 -2.61 12.47 3.77
C MET A 818 -3.71 13.05 4.71
N GLY A 819 -3.36 13.60 5.87
CA GLY A 819 -4.29 14.24 6.80
C GLY A 819 -4.97 13.30 7.79
N TYR A 820 -4.30 12.19 8.14
CA TYR A 820 -4.73 11.21 9.14
C TYR A 820 -3.86 11.26 10.41
N GLU A 821 -4.39 10.69 11.49
CA GLU A 821 -3.72 10.63 12.79
C GLU A 821 -2.75 9.44 12.86
N LEU A 822 -1.58 9.64 13.47
CA LEU A 822 -0.52 8.62 13.55
C LEU A 822 -0.91 7.41 14.42
N GLU A 823 -1.74 7.61 15.44
CA GLU A 823 -2.23 6.54 16.33
C GLU A 823 -2.93 5.40 15.56
N GLN A 824 -3.47 5.70 14.38
CA GLN A 824 -4.12 4.71 13.52
C GLN A 824 -3.14 3.64 13.01
N ILE A 825 -1.84 3.95 12.91
CA ILE A 825 -0.83 2.97 12.49
C ILE A 825 -0.72 1.88 13.55
N GLU A 826 -0.56 2.25 14.83
CA GLU A 826 -0.42 1.27 15.93
C GLU A 826 -1.71 0.46 16.13
N GLN A 827 -2.88 1.10 16.05
CA GLN A 827 -4.18 0.42 16.11
C GLN A 827 -4.33 -0.60 14.99
N MET A 828 -4.01 -0.22 13.74
CA MET A 828 -4.13 -1.12 12.60
C MET A 828 -3.11 -2.25 12.65
N VAL A 829 -1.88 -2.00 13.11
CA VAL A 829 -0.88 -3.06 13.35
C VAL A 829 -1.40 -4.07 14.37
N THR A 830 -2.00 -3.60 15.47
CA THR A 830 -2.59 -4.45 16.51
C THR A 830 -3.70 -5.34 15.93
N GLN A 831 -4.65 -4.74 15.20
CA GLN A 831 -5.74 -5.48 14.57
C GLN A 831 -5.24 -6.51 13.54
N LEU A 832 -4.32 -6.13 12.66
CA LEU A 832 -3.78 -7.03 11.64
C LEU A 832 -3.01 -8.20 12.26
N ILE A 833 -2.24 -7.97 13.32
CA ILE A 833 -1.57 -9.05 14.04
C ILE A 833 -2.61 -9.97 14.68
N GLY A 834 -3.64 -9.42 15.34
CA GLY A 834 -4.71 -10.19 15.98
C GLY A 834 -5.50 -11.05 14.99
N ALA A 835 -5.71 -10.55 13.78
CA ALA A 835 -6.38 -11.24 12.68
C ALA A 835 -5.50 -12.27 11.93
N GLY A 836 -4.21 -12.43 12.32
CA GLY A 836 -3.28 -13.34 11.63
C GLY A 836 -2.79 -12.80 10.27
N GLN A 837 -2.93 -11.50 10.05
CA GLN A 837 -2.60 -10.76 8.83
C GLN A 837 -1.34 -9.89 9.00
N ALA A 838 -0.40 -10.31 9.85
CA ALA A 838 0.81 -9.56 10.14
C ALA A 838 1.73 -9.30 8.91
N ASN A 839 1.51 -10.04 7.82
CA ASN A 839 2.20 -9.88 6.55
C ASN A 839 1.62 -8.78 5.63
N VAL A 840 0.46 -8.21 5.96
CA VAL A 840 -0.17 -7.15 5.17
C VAL A 840 0.75 -5.93 5.10
N ASN A 841 1.00 -5.45 3.88
CA ASN A 841 1.76 -4.24 3.62
C ASN A 841 0.95 -3.02 4.06
N MET A 842 1.45 -2.31 5.08
CA MET A 842 0.82 -1.13 5.68
C MET A 842 0.79 0.06 4.72
N LEU A 843 1.80 0.21 3.85
CA LEU A 843 1.85 1.30 2.89
C LEU A 843 0.72 1.16 1.86
N ASP A 844 0.52 -0.04 1.32
CA ASP A 844 -0.59 -0.34 0.40
C ASP A 844 -1.94 -0.13 1.11
N ARG A 845 -2.06 -0.61 2.35
CA ARG A 845 -3.32 -0.50 3.11
C ARG A 845 -3.69 0.93 3.44
N LEU A 846 -2.71 1.77 3.80
CA LEU A 846 -2.94 3.18 4.16
C LEU A 846 -3.15 4.07 2.95
N THR A 847 -2.48 3.79 1.84
CA THR A 847 -2.55 4.63 0.64
C THR A 847 -3.66 4.22 -0.34
N GLY A 848 -4.08 2.96 -0.31
CA GLY A 848 -4.98 2.36 -1.31
C GLY A 848 -4.36 2.30 -2.72
N ALA A 849 -3.09 2.66 -2.87
CA ALA A 849 -2.44 2.88 -4.16
C ALA A 849 -1.39 1.81 -4.40
N LYS A 850 -1.74 0.76 -5.14
CA LYS A 850 -0.80 -0.29 -5.53
C LYS A 850 -0.28 -0.03 -6.94
N ALA A 851 1.04 0.09 -7.09
CA ALA A 851 1.68 0.08 -8.40
C ALA A 851 1.75 -1.36 -8.94
N THR A 852 0.61 -1.96 -9.31
CA THR A 852 0.53 -3.39 -9.70
C THR A 852 1.27 -3.75 -10.98
N ASP A 853 1.55 -2.76 -11.82
CA ASP A 853 1.90 -2.99 -13.23
C ASP A 853 3.36 -2.63 -13.56
N ILE A 854 4.17 -2.31 -12.55
CA ILE A 854 5.57 -1.90 -12.72
C ILE A 854 6.47 -2.92 -12.07
N ILE A 855 7.37 -3.50 -12.86
CA ILE A 855 8.36 -4.43 -12.37
C ILE A 855 9.64 -3.65 -12.11
N VAL A 856 10.13 -3.71 -10.87
CA VAL A 856 11.52 -3.33 -10.59
C VAL A 856 12.37 -4.57 -10.74
N VAL A 857 13.35 -4.53 -11.62
CA VAL A 857 14.25 -5.65 -11.85
C VAL A 857 15.22 -5.72 -10.67
N PRO A 858 15.24 -6.83 -9.90
CA PRO A 858 16.21 -6.99 -8.83
C PRO A 858 17.62 -6.99 -9.42
N GLN A 859 18.46 -6.08 -8.95
CA GLN A 859 19.86 -6.01 -9.36
C GLN A 859 20.76 -6.62 -8.28
N GLU A 860 21.85 -7.28 -8.68
CA GLU A 860 22.86 -7.76 -7.74
C GLU A 860 23.66 -6.56 -7.19
N ALA A 861 23.51 -6.26 -5.90
CA ALA A 861 24.30 -5.23 -5.23
C ALA A 861 25.71 -5.77 -4.91
N ALA A 862 26.68 -5.49 -5.77
CA ALA A 862 28.09 -5.84 -5.58
C ALA A 862 28.94 -4.60 -5.28
N PRO A 863 30.00 -4.70 -4.45
CA PRO A 863 30.99 -3.65 -4.31
C PRO A 863 31.83 -3.60 -5.59
N TYR A 864 31.37 -2.79 -6.55
CA TYR A 864 32.04 -2.64 -7.83
C TYR A 864 33.37 -1.89 -7.67
N PRO A 865 34.45 -2.32 -8.37
CA PRO A 865 35.68 -1.54 -8.45
C PRO A 865 35.46 -0.23 -9.21
N PRO A 866 36.23 0.83 -8.91
CA PRO A 866 36.14 2.08 -9.65
C PRO A 866 36.55 1.91 -11.13
N ALA A 867 35.87 2.63 -12.01
CA ALA A 867 36.22 2.74 -13.43
C ALA A 867 37.32 3.80 -13.63
N GLY A 868 38.12 3.65 -14.68
CA GLY A 868 39.05 4.66 -15.17
C GLY A 868 38.34 5.93 -15.64
N GLN A 869 39.09 7.04 -15.72
CA GLN A 869 38.57 8.34 -16.15
C GLN A 869 38.62 8.50 -17.67
N LEU A 870 37.65 9.22 -18.22
CA LEU A 870 37.72 9.72 -19.59
C LEU A 870 38.77 10.84 -19.68
N THR A 871 39.61 10.77 -20.70
CA THR A 871 40.62 11.80 -20.99
C THR A 871 40.04 12.81 -21.97
N ARG A 872 39.94 14.08 -21.55
CA ARG A 872 39.47 15.18 -22.40
C ARG A 872 40.39 15.39 -23.59
N TYR A 873 39.80 15.75 -24.73
CA TYR A 873 40.57 16.20 -25.87
C TYR A 873 41.18 17.59 -25.59
N GLU A 874 42.46 17.75 -25.94
CA GLU A 874 43.24 18.95 -25.61
C GLU A 874 42.70 20.23 -26.27
N ASN A 875 42.04 20.10 -27.42
CA ASN A 875 41.45 21.23 -28.15
C ASN A 875 39.94 21.41 -27.88
N ASN A 876 39.42 20.88 -26.75
CA ASN A 876 38.05 21.18 -26.35
C ASN A 876 37.87 22.68 -26.03
N PRO A 877 36.66 23.23 -26.21
CA PRO A 877 35.49 22.59 -26.83
C PRO A 877 35.63 22.47 -28.35
N ILE A 878 35.12 21.38 -28.93
CA ILE A 878 35.15 21.14 -30.39
C ILE A 878 34.06 21.89 -31.14
N LEU A 879 32.95 22.22 -30.48
CA LEU A 879 31.92 23.12 -31.03
C LEU A 879 31.54 24.18 -30.00
N ALA A 880 31.43 25.41 -30.48
CA ALA A 880 30.89 26.56 -29.76
C ALA A 880 29.74 27.20 -30.57
N PRO A 881 28.87 28.00 -29.93
CA PRO A 881 27.83 28.77 -30.61
C PRO A 881 28.42 29.68 -31.69
N ILE A 882 27.70 29.87 -32.79
CA ILE A 882 28.09 30.76 -33.89
C ILE A 882 27.08 31.92 -33.93
N PRO A 883 27.44 33.13 -33.46
CA PRO A 883 26.51 34.26 -33.35
C PRO A 883 25.81 34.62 -34.67
N GLU A 884 26.45 34.37 -35.81
CA GLU A 884 25.91 34.66 -37.14
C GLU A 884 24.80 33.68 -37.58
N HIS A 885 24.72 32.50 -36.97
CA HIS A 885 23.71 31.49 -37.30
C HIS A 885 22.54 31.60 -36.32
N TYR A 886 21.43 32.21 -36.77
CA TYR A 886 20.29 32.57 -35.91
C TYR A 886 19.73 31.43 -35.04
N TRP A 887 19.88 30.18 -35.49
CA TRP A 887 19.32 28.98 -34.87
C TRP A 887 20.26 28.28 -33.88
N GLU A 888 21.54 28.65 -33.86
CA GLU A 888 22.57 28.13 -32.96
C GLU A 888 23.43 29.24 -32.32
N SER A 889 22.93 30.48 -32.37
CA SER A 889 23.64 31.69 -31.95
C SER A 889 23.91 31.74 -30.45
N LYS A 890 23.09 31.06 -29.64
CA LYS A 890 23.22 31.08 -28.17
C LYS A 890 23.94 29.86 -27.64
N TYR A 891 23.50 28.65 -28.01
CA TYR A 891 23.98 27.42 -27.39
C TYR A 891 24.11 26.28 -28.39
N VAL A 892 25.19 25.50 -28.27
CA VAL A 892 25.32 24.18 -28.88
C VAL A 892 25.42 23.14 -27.77
N LEU A 893 24.55 22.16 -27.85
CA LEU A 893 24.17 21.29 -26.74
C LEU A 893 24.28 19.83 -27.19
N ASN A 894 24.38 18.93 -26.22
CA ASN A 894 24.06 17.49 -26.29
C ASN A 894 24.04 16.90 -27.72
N CYS A 895 25.07 16.14 -28.08
CA CYS A 895 25.18 15.59 -29.43
C CYS A 895 25.16 14.06 -29.48
N ALA A 896 24.35 13.52 -30.37
CA ALA A 896 24.45 12.14 -30.81
C ALA A 896 25.68 11.99 -31.71
N ALA A 897 26.32 10.82 -31.68
CA ALA A 897 27.48 10.52 -32.51
C ALA A 897 27.26 9.20 -33.25
N LEU A 898 27.55 9.18 -34.54
CA LEU A 898 27.45 7.99 -35.39
C LEU A 898 28.70 7.86 -36.25
N ARG A 899 29.35 6.69 -36.23
CA ARG A 899 30.46 6.40 -37.15
C ARG A 899 29.92 5.70 -38.39
N ILE A 900 30.32 6.18 -39.57
CA ILE A 900 30.13 5.49 -40.84
C ILE A 900 31.49 5.51 -41.53
N ALA A 901 32.14 4.34 -41.60
CA ALA A 901 33.52 4.21 -42.07
C ALA A 901 34.49 5.10 -41.28
N ASP A 902 35.27 5.93 -41.97
CA ASP A 902 36.33 6.77 -41.40
C ASP A 902 35.81 8.06 -40.73
N LYS A 903 34.52 8.38 -40.88
CA LYS A 903 33.93 9.64 -40.40
C LYS A 903 33.00 9.45 -39.22
N VAL A 904 32.96 10.45 -38.37
CA VAL A 904 31.98 10.56 -37.27
C VAL A 904 31.05 11.73 -37.55
N TYR A 905 29.75 11.47 -37.47
CA TYR A 905 28.68 12.43 -37.68
C TYR A 905 28.08 12.80 -36.34
N LEU A 906 28.12 14.09 -36.00
CA LEU A 906 27.60 14.66 -34.76
C LEU A 906 26.27 15.35 -35.02
N PHE A 907 25.20 14.77 -34.48
CA PHE A 907 23.85 15.33 -34.49
C PHE A 907 23.70 16.15 -33.23
N TYR A 908 23.96 17.45 -33.28
CA TYR A 908 23.99 18.29 -32.09
C TYR A 908 22.70 19.08 -31.93
N ARG A 909 22.20 19.18 -30.70
CA ARG A 909 21.14 20.12 -30.38
C ARG A 909 21.71 21.54 -30.44
N ALA A 910 20.97 22.47 -31.00
CA ALA A 910 21.33 23.87 -30.97
C ALA A 910 20.12 24.74 -30.63
N PHE A 911 20.39 25.89 -30.03
CA PHE A 911 19.38 26.85 -29.62
C PHE A 911 19.83 28.26 -29.98
N GLY A 912 18.91 29.01 -30.56
CA GLY A 912 19.16 30.33 -31.12
C GLY A 912 18.33 31.44 -30.50
N ASP A 913 18.34 32.59 -31.16
CA ASP A 913 17.62 33.79 -30.71
C ASP A 913 16.10 33.65 -30.77
N ASP A 914 15.60 32.72 -31.58
CA ASP A 914 14.18 32.41 -31.72
C ASP A 914 13.63 31.46 -30.63
N GLU A 915 14.48 31.06 -29.69
CA GLU A 915 14.14 30.21 -28.55
C GLU A 915 13.57 28.82 -28.93
N VAL A 916 14.07 28.24 -30.03
CA VAL A 916 13.65 26.92 -30.51
C VAL A 916 14.85 25.99 -30.66
N SER A 917 14.79 24.83 -30.02
CA SER A 917 15.83 23.79 -30.18
C SER A 917 15.71 23.06 -31.53
N ARG A 918 16.84 22.86 -32.22
CA ARG A 918 16.95 22.16 -33.53
C ARG A 918 18.14 21.22 -33.54
N ILE A 919 18.20 20.32 -34.53
CA ILE A 919 19.35 19.41 -34.70
C ILE A 919 20.22 19.86 -35.86
N GLY A 920 21.47 20.20 -35.56
CA GLY A 920 22.54 20.49 -36.51
C GLY A 920 23.37 19.26 -36.86
N LEU A 921 24.26 19.41 -37.84
CA LEU A 921 25.21 18.36 -38.25
C LEU A 921 26.63 18.90 -38.35
N ALA A 922 27.55 18.25 -37.64
CA ALA A 922 28.99 18.39 -37.83
C ALA A 922 29.61 17.04 -38.21
N VAL A 923 30.67 17.05 -39.02
CA VAL A 923 31.40 15.86 -39.46
C VAL A 923 32.83 15.98 -38.95
N THR A 924 33.34 14.93 -38.31
CA THR A 924 34.67 14.88 -37.73
C THR A 924 35.44 13.64 -38.19
N ASP A 925 36.77 13.66 -38.01
CA ASP A 925 37.63 12.48 -38.11
C ASP A 925 37.69 11.67 -36.78
N GLY A 926 36.81 12.00 -35.83
CA GLY A 926 36.87 11.55 -34.44
C GLY A 926 37.37 12.64 -33.48
N TYR A 927 38.15 13.61 -33.97
CA TYR A 927 38.85 14.61 -33.16
C TYR A 927 38.62 16.03 -33.68
N ASN A 928 38.95 16.28 -34.95
CA ASN A 928 38.84 17.57 -35.60
C ASN A 928 37.52 17.69 -36.37
N VAL A 929 36.88 18.85 -36.29
CA VAL A 929 35.71 19.17 -37.12
C VAL A 929 36.16 19.42 -38.56
N LEU A 930 35.76 18.53 -39.46
CA LEU A 930 36.04 18.61 -40.90
C LEU A 930 35.01 19.50 -41.61
N GLU A 931 33.77 19.47 -41.14
CA GLU A 931 32.65 20.22 -41.72
C GLU A 931 31.57 20.48 -40.66
N ARG A 932 30.92 21.64 -40.73
CA ARG A 932 29.70 21.96 -39.96
C ARG A 932 28.71 22.62 -40.89
N LEU A 933 27.47 22.14 -40.94
CA LEU A 933 26.47 22.68 -41.85
C LEU A 933 25.92 24.02 -41.32
N PRO A 934 25.63 25.00 -42.22
CA PRO A 934 25.12 26.31 -41.83
C PRO A 934 23.62 26.28 -41.46
N GLU A 935 22.90 25.24 -41.88
CA GLU A 935 21.46 25.06 -41.65
C GLU A 935 21.21 23.76 -40.87
N PRO A 936 20.16 23.71 -40.04
CA PRO A 936 19.80 22.51 -39.29
C PRO A 936 19.33 21.38 -40.22
N ILE A 937 19.60 20.15 -39.82
CA ILE A 937 19.18 18.94 -40.57
C ILE A 937 17.84 18.39 -40.09
N PHE A 938 17.34 18.83 -38.93
CA PHE A 938 16.03 18.47 -38.40
C PHE A 938 15.45 19.64 -37.58
N VAL A 939 14.22 20.03 -37.89
CA VAL A 939 13.52 21.18 -37.29
C VAL A 939 12.11 20.79 -36.87
N PRO A 940 11.50 21.47 -35.88
CA PRO A 940 10.11 21.22 -35.49
C PRO A 940 9.13 21.27 -36.66
N ALA A 941 8.21 20.31 -36.73
CA ALA A 941 7.13 20.28 -37.73
C ALA A 941 5.75 19.95 -37.14
N GLU A 942 5.68 19.49 -35.89
CA GLU A 942 4.42 19.16 -35.20
C GLU A 942 4.21 20.05 -33.97
N GLU A 943 2.96 20.21 -33.51
CA GLU A 943 2.62 21.01 -32.33
C GLU A 943 3.36 20.54 -31.06
N ARG A 944 3.57 19.22 -30.94
CA ARG A 944 4.31 18.59 -29.83
C ARG A 944 5.81 18.96 -29.82
N GLU A 945 6.32 19.56 -30.89
CA GLU A 945 7.71 19.98 -31.06
C GLU A 945 7.87 21.51 -31.07
N LYS A 946 6.82 22.30 -30.83
CA LYS A 946 6.83 23.75 -31.11
C LYS A 946 7.91 24.55 -30.36
N LYS A 947 8.45 24.02 -29.25
CA LYS A 947 9.58 24.59 -28.51
C LYS A 947 10.92 23.91 -28.82
N GLY A 948 10.90 22.77 -29.51
CA GLY A 948 12.09 22.22 -30.16
C GLY A 948 12.15 20.70 -30.24
N CYS A 949 13.15 20.24 -30.98
CA CYS A 949 13.63 18.86 -31.01
C CYS A 949 14.97 18.81 -30.26
N GLU A 950 15.05 18.07 -29.16
CA GLU A 950 16.17 18.12 -28.22
C GLU A 950 16.86 16.77 -28.02
N ASP A 951 18.14 16.83 -27.65
CA ASP A 951 18.96 15.74 -27.13
C ASP A 951 18.87 14.44 -27.98
N PRO A 952 19.22 14.49 -29.28
CA PRO A 952 19.06 13.37 -30.19
C PRO A 952 19.97 12.21 -29.80
N ARG A 953 19.49 10.97 -29.97
CA ARG A 953 20.26 9.73 -29.88
C ARG A 953 20.00 8.89 -31.12
N VAL A 954 21.08 8.43 -31.75
CA VAL A 954 21.01 7.79 -33.07
C VAL A 954 21.62 6.40 -33.06
N VAL A 955 20.99 5.48 -33.80
CA VAL A 955 21.52 4.15 -34.10
C VAL A 955 21.22 3.77 -35.54
N ILE A 956 22.05 2.92 -36.13
CA ILE A 956 21.75 2.27 -37.41
C ILE A 956 21.10 0.93 -37.11
N ILE A 957 19.95 0.70 -37.71
CA ILE A 957 19.27 -0.60 -37.74
C ILE A 957 18.97 -0.89 -39.20
N ASP A 958 19.46 -2.03 -39.68
CA ASP A 958 19.41 -2.43 -41.08
C ASP A 958 20.02 -1.33 -41.99
N ASP A 959 19.25 -0.69 -42.86
CA ASP A 959 19.71 0.34 -43.81
C ASP A 959 19.32 1.77 -43.42
N SER A 960 18.85 1.97 -42.19
CA SER A 960 18.25 3.22 -41.74
C SER A 960 18.84 3.73 -40.41
N ILE A 961 19.03 5.05 -40.34
CA ILE A 961 19.37 5.77 -39.11
C ILE A 961 18.06 6.06 -38.39
N TYR A 962 17.91 5.52 -37.19
CA TYR A 962 16.83 5.84 -36.27
C TYR A 962 17.32 6.87 -35.26
N MET A 963 16.52 7.91 -35.05
CA MET A 963 16.77 8.96 -34.07
C MET A 963 15.63 8.99 -33.05
N LEU A 964 15.96 8.76 -31.78
CA LEU A 964 15.09 9.11 -30.66
C LEU A 964 15.48 10.49 -30.16
N TYR A 965 14.49 11.37 -29.95
CA TYR A 965 14.72 12.75 -29.50
C TYR A 965 13.60 13.19 -28.58
N THR A 966 13.86 14.25 -27.81
CA THR A 966 12.85 14.88 -26.97
C THR A 966 12.09 15.90 -27.80
N ALA A 967 10.79 15.68 -28.01
CA ALA A 967 9.85 16.67 -28.53
C ALA A 967 9.34 17.51 -27.35
N TYR A 968 9.54 18.82 -27.42
CA TYR A 968 9.12 19.76 -26.38
C TYR A 968 8.10 20.74 -26.94
N ASP A 969 6.93 20.82 -26.30
CA ASP A 969 5.87 21.75 -26.68
C ASP A 969 5.82 23.01 -25.79
N GLY A 970 6.64 23.10 -24.74
CA GLY A 970 6.57 24.19 -23.75
C GLY A 970 5.87 23.81 -22.45
N GLU A 971 5.02 22.78 -22.46
CA GLU A 971 4.30 22.26 -21.29
C GLU A 971 4.82 20.89 -20.86
N ILE A 972 5.07 19.99 -21.81
CA ILE A 972 5.57 18.63 -21.57
C ILE A 972 6.72 18.31 -22.52
N ALA A 973 7.72 17.60 -21.99
CA ALA A 973 8.81 17.04 -22.78
C ALA A 973 8.61 15.52 -22.90
N GLN A 974 8.58 15.03 -24.14
CA GLN A 974 8.24 13.65 -24.44
C GLN A 974 9.21 13.06 -25.46
N VAL A 975 9.31 11.73 -25.52
CA VAL A 975 10.17 11.04 -26.49
C VAL A 975 9.42 10.84 -27.81
N ALA A 976 10.05 11.24 -28.91
CA ALA A 976 9.62 11.01 -30.28
C ALA A 976 10.68 10.25 -31.07
N ALA A 977 10.28 9.66 -32.19
CA ALA A 977 11.16 8.90 -33.07
C ALA A 977 11.07 9.37 -34.52
N ALA A 978 12.22 9.43 -35.19
CA ALA A 978 12.34 9.70 -36.61
C ALA A 978 13.33 8.74 -37.26
N SER A 979 13.24 8.55 -38.59
CA SER A 979 14.21 7.76 -39.35
C SER A 979 14.54 8.36 -40.71
N ILE A 980 15.72 8.02 -41.21
CA ILE A 980 16.19 8.34 -42.56
C ILE A 980 17.07 7.19 -43.06
N ARG A 981 16.96 6.80 -44.34
CA ARG A 981 17.86 5.78 -44.88
C ARG A 981 19.30 6.29 -44.88
N VAL A 982 20.26 5.42 -44.60
CA VAL A 982 21.70 5.77 -44.57
C VAL A 982 22.13 6.41 -45.89
N VAL A 983 21.65 5.88 -47.02
CA VAL A 983 21.93 6.44 -48.36
C VAL A 983 21.36 7.86 -48.55
N ASP A 984 20.17 8.14 -48.04
CA ASP A 984 19.55 9.47 -48.14
C ASP A 984 20.31 10.47 -47.26
N PHE A 985 20.74 10.04 -46.07
CA PHE A 985 21.55 10.85 -45.16
C PHE A 985 22.92 11.21 -45.76
N LEU A 986 23.64 10.23 -46.30
CA LEU A 986 24.96 10.45 -46.93
C LEU A 986 24.88 11.32 -48.19
N GLU A 987 23.78 11.23 -48.94
CA GLU A 987 23.47 12.09 -50.10
C GLU A 987 22.86 13.45 -49.69
N ARG A 988 22.79 13.76 -48.40
CA ARG A 988 22.29 15.03 -47.83
C ARG A 988 20.83 15.35 -48.16
N ARG A 989 20.01 14.32 -48.38
CA ARG A 989 18.56 14.45 -48.59
C ARG A 989 17.81 14.54 -47.26
N PHE A 990 18.12 15.56 -46.45
CA PHE A 990 17.54 15.70 -45.11
C PHE A 990 16.02 15.98 -45.13
N ASP A 991 15.45 16.41 -46.26
CA ASP A 991 14.00 16.47 -46.48
C ASP A 991 13.31 15.10 -46.39
N ARG A 992 14.08 14.00 -46.41
CA ARG A 992 13.59 12.61 -46.34
C ARG A 992 13.48 12.05 -44.94
N TRP A 993 13.75 12.83 -43.90
CA TRP A 993 13.43 12.43 -42.53
C TRP A 993 11.94 12.08 -42.40
N GLN A 994 11.66 10.90 -41.86
CA GLN A 994 10.31 10.42 -41.58
C GLN A 994 10.08 10.43 -40.07
N ARG A 995 9.14 11.24 -39.59
CA ARG A 995 8.64 11.14 -38.21
C ARG A 995 7.82 9.86 -38.10
N ILE A 996 8.22 8.99 -37.18
CA ILE A 996 7.53 7.72 -36.93
C ILE A 996 6.39 7.94 -35.93
N GLY A 997 6.58 8.86 -34.97
CA GLY A 997 5.57 9.26 -34.00
C GLY A 997 6.15 9.45 -32.59
N MET A 998 5.27 9.72 -31.63
CA MET A 998 5.63 9.78 -30.21
C MET A 998 5.87 8.38 -29.66
N ALA A 999 7.05 8.13 -29.11
CA ALA A 999 7.38 6.83 -28.53
C ALA A 999 6.54 6.55 -27.27
N PHE A 1000 6.35 7.58 -26.43
CA PHE A 1000 5.52 7.54 -25.24
C PHE A 1000 4.61 8.77 -25.20
N GLU A 1001 3.30 8.56 -25.28
CA GLU A 1001 2.30 9.64 -25.30
C GLU A 1001 1.92 10.11 -23.90
N ASP A 1002 1.72 11.43 -23.76
CA ASP A 1002 1.25 12.16 -22.58
C ASP A 1002 2.02 11.89 -21.28
N ILE A 1003 3.30 11.51 -21.38
CA ILE A 1003 4.19 11.23 -20.24
C ILE A 1003 5.46 12.05 -20.34
N TRP A 1004 5.84 12.67 -19.23
CA TRP A 1004 7.12 13.37 -19.13
C TRP A 1004 8.26 12.34 -19.15
N ASP A 1005 8.94 12.25 -20.29
CA ASP A 1005 9.93 11.23 -20.59
C ASP A 1005 11.05 11.80 -21.46
N LYS A 1006 12.27 11.34 -21.23
CA LYS A 1006 13.51 11.83 -21.87
C LYS A 1006 14.53 10.70 -21.96
N ASP A 1007 15.71 11.02 -22.49
CA ASP A 1007 16.89 10.16 -22.47
C ASP A 1007 16.69 8.80 -23.13
N ALA A 1008 15.89 8.76 -24.19
CA ALA A 1008 15.57 7.51 -24.84
C ALA A 1008 16.66 7.06 -25.81
N ILE A 1009 17.14 5.84 -25.65
CA ILE A 1009 18.09 5.18 -26.55
C ILE A 1009 17.50 3.87 -27.06
N LEU A 1010 17.85 3.53 -28.29
CA LEU A 1010 17.45 2.29 -28.95
C LEU A 1010 18.67 1.37 -29.06
N PHE A 1011 18.50 0.07 -28.78
CA PHE A 1011 19.56 -0.90 -29.03
C PHE A 1011 19.76 -1.10 -30.53
N PRO A 1012 21.01 -1.24 -31.02
CA PRO A 1012 21.29 -1.25 -32.46
C PRO A 1012 20.92 -2.57 -33.15
N GLU A 1013 20.50 -3.59 -32.40
CA GLU A 1013 20.01 -4.86 -32.94
C GLU A 1013 18.87 -5.42 -32.08
N ARG A 1014 18.13 -6.39 -32.62
CA ARG A 1014 17.11 -7.11 -31.86
C ARG A 1014 17.77 -8.03 -30.84
N ILE A 1015 17.27 -8.00 -29.60
CA ILE A 1015 17.67 -8.93 -28.54
C ILE A 1015 16.47 -9.86 -28.28
N ASN A 1016 16.68 -11.17 -28.37
CA ASN A 1016 15.62 -12.18 -28.24
C ASN A 1016 14.38 -11.88 -29.13
N ASN A 1017 14.61 -11.49 -30.39
CA ASN A 1017 13.60 -11.08 -31.37
C ASN A 1017 12.80 -9.81 -31.06
N LYS A 1018 13.21 -9.01 -30.08
CA LYS A 1018 12.56 -7.73 -29.71
C LYS A 1018 13.49 -6.56 -29.93
N TYR A 1019 12.93 -5.41 -30.30
CA TYR A 1019 13.60 -4.13 -30.16
C TYR A 1019 13.55 -3.69 -28.70
N VAL A 1020 14.63 -3.09 -28.23
CA VAL A 1020 14.81 -2.70 -26.82
C VAL A 1020 15.06 -1.20 -26.75
N ILE A 1021 14.26 -0.51 -25.94
CA ILE A 1021 14.40 0.93 -25.70
C ILE A 1021 14.70 1.14 -24.23
N TYR A 1022 15.74 1.91 -23.93
CA TYR A 1022 15.86 2.55 -22.62
C TYR A 1022 15.34 3.96 -22.70
N HIS A 1023 14.71 4.42 -21.63
CA HIS A 1023 14.15 5.77 -21.51
C HIS A 1023 14.08 6.17 -20.04
N ARG A 1024 13.66 7.40 -19.74
CA ARG A 1024 13.66 7.93 -18.37
C ARG A 1024 12.37 8.69 -18.05
N ILE A 1025 11.47 7.98 -17.39
CA ILE A 1025 10.54 8.64 -16.46
C ILE A 1025 11.33 9.01 -15.21
N GLU A 1026 11.61 10.30 -15.05
CA GLU A 1026 12.43 10.84 -13.96
C GLU A 1026 11.95 10.28 -12.61
N PRO A 1027 12.84 9.73 -11.76
CA PRO A 1027 14.29 9.86 -11.80
C PRO A 1027 15.08 8.65 -12.34
N SER A 1028 14.39 7.64 -12.87
CA SER A 1028 14.97 6.30 -13.10
C SER A 1028 15.09 5.91 -14.57
N ILE A 1029 15.98 4.97 -14.89
CA ILE A 1029 16.09 4.39 -16.23
C ILE A 1029 15.16 3.17 -16.33
N TRP A 1030 14.37 3.17 -17.40
CA TRP A 1030 13.39 2.15 -17.72
C TRP A 1030 13.80 1.37 -18.95
N VAL A 1031 13.31 0.14 -19.07
CA VAL A 1031 13.38 -0.68 -20.29
C VAL A 1031 11.98 -0.96 -20.82
N SER A 1032 11.85 -0.86 -22.14
CA SER A 1032 10.65 -1.19 -22.91
C SER A 1032 11.01 -2.10 -24.09
N TYR A 1033 10.12 -3.04 -24.41
CA TYR A 1033 10.32 -4.02 -25.48
C TYR A 1033 9.27 -3.88 -26.57
N LEU A 1034 9.67 -3.96 -27.84
CA LEU A 1034 8.78 -3.87 -28.99
C LEU A 1034 9.00 -5.03 -29.96
N ASP A 1035 7.94 -5.55 -30.55
CA ASP A 1035 8.01 -6.52 -31.66
C ASP A 1035 8.46 -5.86 -32.96
N GLU A 1036 7.98 -4.65 -33.20
CA GLU A 1036 8.26 -3.83 -34.38
C GLU A 1036 8.52 -2.38 -33.93
N LEU A 1037 9.31 -1.62 -34.71
CA LEU A 1037 9.58 -0.20 -34.46
C LEU A 1037 8.40 0.68 -34.87
N VAL A 1038 7.23 0.41 -34.28
CA VAL A 1038 6.00 1.18 -34.44
C VAL A 1038 5.73 1.89 -33.12
N PHE A 1039 5.39 3.17 -33.20
CA PHE A 1039 5.11 4.01 -32.04
C PHE A 1039 3.64 4.46 -32.03
N PRO A 1040 3.01 4.64 -30.84
CA PRO A 1040 3.60 4.56 -29.50
C PRO A 1040 3.99 3.13 -29.08
N ALA A 1041 4.98 3.04 -28.19
CA ALA A 1041 5.41 1.76 -27.63
C ALA A 1041 4.25 1.05 -26.91
N PRO A 1042 4.23 -0.30 -26.86
CA PRO A 1042 3.17 -1.06 -26.18
C PRO A 1042 3.02 -0.63 -24.72
N LYS A 1043 1.79 -0.54 -24.20
CA LYS A 1043 1.48 -0.16 -22.80
C LYS A 1043 1.79 -1.24 -21.75
N GLU A 1044 2.45 -2.32 -22.17
CA GLU A 1044 2.68 -3.54 -21.38
C GLU A 1044 4.19 -3.78 -21.30
N SER A 1045 4.63 -4.43 -20.21
CA SER A 1045 6.01 -4.89 -20.05
C SER A 1045 7.06 -3.77 -20.02
N HIS A 1046 6.87 -2.83 -19.10
CA HIS A 1046 7.87 -1.82 -18.74
C HIS A 1046 8.48 -2.13 -17.39
N SER A 1047 9.79 -1.99 -17.28
CA SER A 1047 10.50 -2.26 -16.04
C SER A 1047 11.47 -1.14 -15.69
N ILE A 1048 11.57 -0.83 -14.40
CA ILE A 1048 12.66 0.01 -13.90
C ILE A 1048 13.88 -0.90 -13.77
N ILE A 1049 14.95 -0.57 -14.49
CA ILE A 1049 16.20 -1.34 -14.43
C ILE A 1049 17.08 -0.85 -13.27
N ILE A 1050 17.22 0.46 -13.14
CA ILE A 1050 17.99 1.13 -12.09
C ILE A 1050 17.37 2.49 -11.77
N GLY A 1051 17.43 2.87 -10.49
CA GLY A 1051 17.16 4.22 -10.04
C GLY A 1051 18.42 4.95 -9.55
N PRO A 1052 18.23 6.20 -9.08
CA PRO A 1052 19.28 6.95 -8.38
C PRO A 1052 19.76 6.17 -7.15
N ARG A 1053 21.05 6.27 -6.84
CA ARG A 1053 21.61 5.62 -5.65
C ARG A 1053 21.31 6.44 -4.40
N SER A 1054 21.14 5.79 -3.26
CA SER A 1054 20.86 6.52 -2.02
C SER A 1054 22.03 7.40 -1.54
N GLY A 1055 21.72 8.35 -0.65
CA GLY A 1055 22.70 9.12 0.10
C GLY A 1055 23.51 10.16 -0.68
N ARG A 1056 24.84 10.18 -0.50
CA ARG A 1056 25.76 11.22 -1.00
C ARG A 1056 26.43 10.85 -2.32
N MET A 1057 25.95 9.82 -3.00
CA MET A 1057 26.47 9.39 -4.29
C MET A 1057 26.27 10.49 -5.36
N TRP A 1058 27.17 10.51 -6.35
CA TRP A 1058 27.16 11.50 -7.42
C TRP A 1058 25.94 11.42 -8.35
N ASP A 1059 25.19 10.32 -8.29
CA ASP A 1059 24.02 10.02 -9.11
C ASP A 1059 22.78 9.71 -8.23
N SER A 1060 22.63 10.48 -7.14
CA SER A 1060 21.65 10.26 -6.08
C SER A 1060 20.31 10.98 -6.26
N LEU A 1061 20.24 12.00 -7.11
CA LEU A 1061 19.01 12.74 -7.38
C LEU A 1061 18.25 12.15 -8.58
N LYS A 1062 18.94 12.02 -9.72
CA LYS A 1062 18.38 11.43 -10.94
C LYS A 1062 19.47 10.88 -11.86
N ILE A 1063 19.08 9.92 -12.68
CA ILE A 1063 19.94 9.30 -13.70
C ILE A 1063 19.22 9.23 -15.04
N GLY A 1064 19.96 9.12 -16.14
CA GLY A 1064 19.39 8.91 -17.46
C GLY A 1064 20.39 8.28 -18.42
N ALA A 1065 19.89 7.58 -19.43
CA ALA A 1065 20.74 7.02 -20.45
C ALA A 1065 21.40 8.13 -21.26
N GLY A 1066 22.71 8.01 -21.48
CA GLY A 1066 23.47 8.97 -22.27
C GLY A 1066 23.61 8.49 -23.70
N THR A 1067 24.65 7.68 -23.93
CA THR A 1067 25.01 7.14 -25.24
C THR A 1067 24.09 6.02 -25.68
N GLN A 1068 24.06 5.77 -26.99
CA GLN A 1068 23.56 4.49 -27.50
C GLN A 1068 24.34 3.30 -26.90
N PRO A 1069 23.74 2.09 -26.85
CA PRO A 1069 24.45 0.90 -26.38
C PRO A 1069 25.57 0.50 -27.33
N ILE A 1070 26.79 0.40 -26.81
CA ILE A 1070 28.00 -0.01 -27.56
C ILE A 1070 28.29 -1.48 -27.27
N LYS A 1071 28.35 -2.31 -28.32
CA LYS A 1071 28.59 -3.74 -28.16
C LYS A 1071 30.06 -3.99 -27.84
N THR A 1072 30.32 -4.67 -26.73
CA THR A 1072 31.65 -5.13 -26.35
C THR A 1072 31.65 -6.65 -26.24
N VAL A 1073 32.83 -7.26 -26.14
CA VAL A 1073 32.94 -8.70 -25.81
C VAL A 1073 32.42 -9.05 -24.41
N TYR A 1074 32.19 -8.04 -23.55
CA TYR A 1074 31.79 -8.21 -22.15
C TYR A 1074 30.29 -7.92 -21.88
N GLY A 1075 29.61 -7.24 -22.81
CA GLY A 1075 28.22 -6.80 -22.66
C GLY A 1075 27.93 -5.56 -23.51
N TRP A 1076 26.76 -4.97 -23.31
CA TRP A 1076 26.40 -3.66 -23.86
C TRP A 1076 26.86 -2.55 -22.92
N LEU A 1077 27.82 -1.75 -23.38
CA LEU A 1077 28.40 -0.63 -22.65
C LEU A 1077 27.64 0.66 -22.98
N MET A 1078 27.27 1.42 -21.95
CA MET A 1078 26.67 2.75 -22.08
C MET A 1078 27.36 3.72 -21.15
N ILE A 1079 27.54 4.96 -21.61
CA ILE A 1079 27.84 6.07 -20.72
C ILE A 1079 26.50 6.69 -20.33
N TYR A 1080 26.23 6.72 -19.03
CA TYR A 1080 25.00 7.29 -18.48
C TYR A 1080 25.34 8.54 -17.67
N HIS A 1081 24.38 9.45 -17.52
CA HIS A 1081 24.57 10.61 -16.65
C HIS A 1081 23.90 10.41 -15.30
N GLY A 1082 24.46 11.07 -14.29
CA GLY A 1082 23.95 11.09 -12.93
C GLY A 1082 24.06 12.50 -12.36
N VAL A 1083 23.07 12.82 -11.53
CA VAL A 1083 22.93 14.13 -10.89
C VAL A 1083 22.85 13.92 -9.39
N ASP A 1084 23.57 14.74 -8.63
CA ASP A 1084 23.49 14.77 -7.17
C ASP A 1084 22.52 15.87 -6.68
N PHE A 1085 22.30 15.93 -5.36
CA PHE A 1085 21.45 16.96 -4.75
C PHE A 1085 22.01 18.39 -4.88
N ASN A 1086 23.29 18.56 -5.27
CA ASN A 1086 23.88 19.86 -5.61
C ASN A 1086 23.66 20.23 -7.09
N ARG A 1087 22.92 19.38 -7.84
CA ARG A 1087 22.58 19.56 -9.26
C ARG A 1087 23.80 19.54 -10.19
N VAL A 1088 24.87 18.85 -9.82
CA VAL A 1088 26.05 18.67 -10.69
C VAL A 1088 25.85 17.43 -11.57
N TYR A 1089 25.93 17.59 -12.89
CA TYR A 1089 25.80 16.49 -13.85
C TYR A 1089 27.17 15.90 -14.16
N ARG A 1090 27.29 14.58 -13.98
CA ARG A 1090 28.51 13.82 -14.26
C ARG A 1090 28.19 12.60 -15.12
N LEU A 1091 29.22 12.00 -15.71
CA LEU A 1091 29.10 10.77 -16.50
C LEU A 1091 29.64 9.56 -15.74
N GLY A 1092 29.00 8.42 -15.90
CA GLY A 1092 29.40 7.11 -15.38
C GLY A 1092 29.23 6.01 -16.43
N VAL A 1093 29.58 4.79 -16.05
CA VAL A 1093 29.54 3.61 -16.93
C VAL A 1093 28.48 2.62 -16.46
N LEU A 1094 27.70 2.12 -17.41
CA LEU A 1094 26.77 1.01 -17.22
C LEU A 1094 27.08 -0.09 -18.24
N LEU A 1095 27.26 -1.32 -17.77
CA LEU A 1095 27.42 -2.52 -18.58
C LEU A 1095 26.24 -3.46 -18.30
N VAL A 1096 25.53 -3.88 -19.35
CA VAL A 1096 24.41 -4.82 -19.25
C VAL A 1096 24.64 -6.07 -20.09
N ASP A 1097 23.93 -7.15 -19.75
CA ASP A 1097 24.06 -8.47 -20.40
C ASP A 1097 23.61 -8.41 -21.87
N HIS A 1098 24.29 -9.17 -22.73
CA HIS A 1098 23.98 -9.20 -24.18
C HIS A 1098 22.55 -9.68 -24.47
N ASN A 1099 22.08 -10.66 -23.70
CA ASN A 1099 20.81 -11.35 -23.95
C ASN A 1099 19.72 -10.96 -22.96
N GLN A 1100 20.09 -10.34 -21.83
CA GLN A 1100 19.17 -9.87 -20.79
C GLN A 1100 19.48 -8.39 -20.51
N PRO A 1101 19.07 -7.45 -21.40
CA PRO A 1101 19.45 -6.06 -21.28
C PRO A 1101 19.06 -5.47 -19.91
N GLU A 1102 17.96 -5.92 -19.31
CA GLU A 1102 17.53 -5.51 -17.97
C GLU A 1102 18.49 -5.88 -16.82
N ARG A 1103 19.44 -6.80 -17.05
CA ARG A 1103 20.42 -7.26 -16.06
C ARG A 1103 21.67 -6.40 -16.12
N VAL A 1104 21.91 -5.62 -15.06
CA VAL A 1104 23.13 -4.83 -14.91
C VAL A 1104 24.28 -5.74 -14.44
N ILE A 1105 25.35 -5.77 -15.24
CA ILE A 1105 26.57 -6.50 -14.91
C ILE A 1105 27.50 -5.62 -14.08
N TYR A 1106 27.64 -4.36 -14.47
CA TYR A 1106 28.53 -3.40 -13.81
C TYR A 1106 27.99 -1.99 -13.91
N ARG A 1107 28.05 -1.25 -12.80
CA ARG A 1107 27.76 0.19 -12.73
C ARG A 1107 28.92 0.86 -12.00
N SER A 1108 29.52 1.89 -12.59
CA SER A 1108 30.69 2.52 -11.99
C SER A 1108 30.34 3.18 -10.64
N PRO A 1109 31.10 2.90 -9.56
CA PRO A 1109 30.85 3.53 -8.27
C PRO A 1109 31.18 5.03 -8.33
N ASN A 1110 32.24 5.40 -9.05
CA ASN A 1110 32.70 6.77 -9.31
C ASN A 1110 32.18 7.33 -10.66
N PRO A 1111 32.15 8.66 -10.81
CA PRO A 1111 32.03 9.27 -12.14
C PRO A 1111 33.30 9.01 -12.95
N VAL A 1112 33.15 8.83 -14.26
CA VAL A 1112 34.25 8.74 -15.25
C VAL A 1112 34.55 10.09 -15.92
N LEU A 1113 33.66 11.08 -15.77
CA LEU A 1113 33.90 12.48 -16.12
C LEU A 1113 33.05 13.39 -15.22
N SER A 1114 33.66 14.41 -14.65
CA SER A 1114 33.00 15.45 -13.85
C SER A 1114 33.32 16.83 -14.42
N PRO A 1115 32.47 17.85 -14.27
CA PRO A 1115 32.78 19.21 -14.69
C PRO A 1115 34.01 19.75 -13.94
N GLU A 1116 35.07 20.07 -14.66
CA GLU A 1116 36.34 20.57 -14.10
C GLU A 1116 36.90 21.75 -14.89
N CYS A 1117 36.68 21.80 -16.20
CA CYS A 1117 37.14 22.88 -17.05
C CYS A 1117 36.17 24.07 -17.04
N GLU A 1118 36.67 25.28 -17.34
CA GLU A 1118 35.84 26.51 -17.35
C GLU A 1118 34.59 26.38 -18.23
N TYR A 1119 34.70 25.76 -19.41
CA TYR A 1119 33.58 25.54 -20.34
C TYR A 1119 32.57 24.48 -19.87
N GLU A 1120 32.87 23.71 -18.82
CA GLU A 1120 31.99 22.68 -18.23
C GLU A 1120 31.36 23.16 -16.92
N VAL A 1121 32.14 23.86 -16.10
CA VAL A 1121 31.66 24.54 -14.88
C VAL A 1121 30.72 25.68 -15.26
N GLY A 1122 31.02 26.38 -16.36
CA GLY A 1122 30.21 27.46 -16.90
C GLY A 1122 30.44 28.79 -16.17
N ASP A 1123 30.13 29.88 -16.86
CA ASP A 1123 30.12 31.24 -16.33
C ASP A 1123 28.69 31.81 -16.34
N GLU A 1124 28.51 33.13 -16.16
CA GLU A 1124 27.18 33.75 -16.15
C GLU A 1124 26.45 33.68 -17.50
N MET A 1125 27.14 33.36 -18.60
CA MET A 1125 26.56 33.30 -19.95
C MET A 1125 26.12 31.89 -20.36
N CYS A 1126 26.52 30.86 -19.60
CA CYS A 1126 26.11 29.48 -19.87
C CYS A 1126 24.63 29.23 -19.52
N TRP A 1127 24.00 28.22 -20.14
CA TRP A 1127 22.62 27.88 -19.80
C TRP A 1127 22.53 27.20 -18.44
N VAL A 1128 23.32 26.13 -18.22
CA VAL A 1128 23.29 25.35 -16.98
C VAL A 1128 24.72 25.08 -16.52
N PRO A 1129 25.19 25.67 -15.40
CA PRO A 1129 26.54 25.45 -14.91
C PRO A 1129 26.72 24.04 -14.33
N ASN A 1130 27.98 23.59 -14.25
CA ASN A 1130 28.39 22.29 -13.71
C ASN A 1130 27.76 21.09 -14.45
N VAL A 1131 27.87 21.08 -15.78
CA VAL A 1131 27.31 20.02 -16.63
C VAL A 1131 28.35 19.40 -17.54
N VAL A 1132 28.45 18.07 -17.47
CA VAL A 1132 28.91 17.22 -18.56
C VAL A 1132 27.82 16.20 -18.89
N PHE A 1133 27.33 16.20 -20.13
CA PHE A 1133 26.17 15.40 -20.55
C PHE A 1133 26.41 14.79 -21.92
N THR A 1134 26.22 13.48 -22.10
CA THR A 1134 26.46 12.82 -23.41
C THR A 1134 25.18 12.28 -24.01
N CYS A 1135 25.07 12.35 -25.34
CA CYS A 1135 24.05 11.67 -26.13
C CYS A 1135 24.64 10.65 -27.11
N GLY A 1136 25.97 10.53 -27.19
CA GLY A 1136 26.62 9.77 -28.24
C GLY A 1136 28.08 9.42 -27.98
N ALA A 1137 28.42 8.16 -28.23
CA ALA A 1137 29.79 7.69 -28.26
C ALA A 1137 30.00 6.73 -29.45
N VAL A 1138 31.23 6.65 -29.93
CA VAL A 1138 31.60 5.80 -31.06
C VAL A 1138 32.95 5.13 -30.80
N ALA A 1139 33.19 4.01 -31.44
CA ALA A 1139 34.52 3.40 -31.47
C ALA A 1139 35.55 4.36 -32.08
N GLY A 1140 36.79 4.31 -31.59
CA GLY A 1140 37.92 5.06 -32.14
C GLY A 1140 38.21 4.69 -33.60
N GLU A 1141 38.00 3.43 -33.94
CA GLU A 1141 38.10 2.87 -35.30
C GLU A 1141 36.77 2.24 -35.73
N ASP A 1142 36.61 1.95 -37.01
CA ASP A 1142 35.39 1.30 -37.54
C ASP A 1142 35.34 -0.18 -37.15
N LYS A 1143 34.81 -0.46 -35.94
CA LYS A 1143 34.72 -1.79 -35.34
C LYS A 1143 33.38 -1.97 -34.64
N GLU A 1144 32.68 -3.05 -34.95
CA GLU A 1144 31.34 -3.34 -34.42
C GLU A 1144 31.32 -3.86 -32.97
N ILE A 1145 32.30 -4.70 -32.60
CA ILE A 1145 32.41 -5.30 -31.26
C ILE A 1145 33.74 -4.90 -30.65
N LEU A 1146 33.72 -4.18 -29.52
CA LEU A 1146 34.92 -3.68 -28.88
C LEU A 1146 35.50 -4.63 -27.81
N GLU A 1147 36.82 -4.69 -27.78
CA GLU A 1147 37.69 -5.41 -26.86
C GLU A 1147 38.39 -4.42 -25.91
N ALA A 1148 39.09 -4.93 -24.90
CA ALA A 1148 39.67 -4.10 -23.84
C ALA A 1148 40.65 -3.01 -24.33
N ASP A 1149 41.39 -3.25 -25.41
CA ASP A 1149 42.38 -2.30 -25.95
C ASP A 1149 41.81 -1.27 -26.93
N ASP A 1150 40.56 -1.45 -27.37
CA ASP A 1150 39.91 -0.52 -28.28
C ASP A 1150 39.55 0.78 -27.57
N GLU A 1151 39.63 1.89 -28.32
CA GLU A 1151 39.31 3.22 -27.83
C GLU A 1151 37.82 3.53 -28.04
N LEU A 1152 37.21 4.21 -27.07
CA LEU A 1152 35.87 4.79 -27.15
C LEU A 1152 35.99 6.31 -27.14
N LEU A 1153 35.37 6.97 -28.13
CA LEU A 1153 35.24 8.43 -28.22
C LEU A 1153 33.85 8.84 -27.73
N VAL A 1154 33.80 9.64 -26.68
CA VAL A 1154 32.57 10.13 -26.04
C VAL A 1154 32.42 11.62 -26.30
N TYR A 1155 31.33 12.01 -26.95
CA TYR A 1155 31.03 13.41 -27.20
C TYR A 1155 30.02 13.90 -26.16
N TYR A 1156 30.24 15.08 -25.60
CA TYR A 1156 29.44 15.58 -24.49
C TYR A 1156 29.17 17.08 -24.60
N GLY A 1157 27.94 17.47 -24.27
CA GLY A 1157 27.58 18.84 -23.95
C GLY A 1157 28.23 19.27 -22.64
N ALA A 1158 28.72 20.51 -22.61
CA ALA A 1158 29.41 21.12 -21.50
C ALA A 1158 28.72 22.44 -21.13
N ALA A 1159 28.35 22.59 -19.85
CA ALA A 1159 27.59 23.72 -19.29
C ALA A 1159 26.32 24.10 -20.09
N ASP A 1160 25.70 23.14 -20.79
CA ASP A 1160 24.66 23.38 -21.78
C ASP A 1160 25.00 24.60 -22.69
N THR A 1161 26.22 24.63 -23.23
CA THR A 1161 26.69 25.76 -24.07
C THR A 1161 27.67 25.32 -25.16
N PHE A 1162 28.54 24.36 -24.84
CA PHE A 1162 29.60 23.88 -25.72
C PHE A 1162 29.49 22.37 -25.94
N ILE A 1163 30.19 21.85 -26.95
CA ILE A 1163 30.39 20.40 -27.12
C ILE A 1163 31.88 20.10 -27.02
N GLY A 1164 32.23 19.17 -26.13
CA GLY A 1164 33.55 18.59 -25.99
C GLY A 1164 33.59 17.13 -26.44
N MET A 1165 34.82 16.60 -26.54
CA MET A 1165 35.09 15.19 -26.77
C MET A 1165 36.06 14.66 -25.70
N ALA A 1166 35.85 13.43 -25.25
CA ALA A 1166 36.75 12.72 -24.37
C ALA A 1166 36.92 11.26 -24.83
N ARG A 1167 38.00 10.61 -24.41
CA ARG A 1167 38.34 9.24 -24.83
C ARG A 1167 38.81 8.36 -23.68
N ALA A 1168 38.59 7.06 -23.79
CA ALA A 1168 39.19 6.04 -22.91
C ALA A 1168 39.27 4.69 -23.63
N LYS A 1169 40.11 3.78 -23.13
CA LYS A 1169 40.03 2.38 -23.55
C LYS A 1169 38.87 1.68 -22.87
N ILE A 1170 38.27 0.70 -23.54
CA ILE A 1170 37.21 -0.13 -22.95
C ILE A 1170 37.69 -0.83 -21.67
N GLY A 1171 38.92 -1.30 -21.63
CA GLY A 1171 39.52 -1.95 -20.46
C GLY A 1171 39.73 -1.03 -19.26
N ASP A 1172 39.75 0.29 -19.47
CA ASP A 1172 39.80 1.29 -18.39
C ASP A 1172 38.39 1.51 -17.83
N LEU A 1173 37.37 1.54 -18.69
CA LEU A 1173 35.96 1.73 -18.30
C LEU A 1173 35.33 0.47 -17.69
N ILE A 1174 35.82 -0.72 -18.07
CA ILE A 1174 35.40 -2.02 -17.53
C ILE A 1174 36.58 -2.65 -16.78
N PRO A 1175 36.64 -2.53 -15.44
CA PRO A 1175 37.80 -2.98 -14.66
C PRO A 1175 38.14 -4.46 -14.84
N GLU A 1176 39.42 -4.80 -14.70
CA GLU A 1176 39.96 -6.14 -14.96
C GLU A 1176 39.26 -7.26 -14.17
N SER A 1177 38.91 -7.01 -12.91
CA SER A 1177 38.21 -7.99 -12.07
C SER A 1177 36.82 -8.35 -12.60
N ILE A 1178 36.12 -7.38 -13.20
CA ILE A 1178 34.82 -7.60 -13.84
C ILE A 1178 34.99 -8.40 -15.12
N ARG A 1179 35.94 -8.00 -15.99
CA ARG A 1179 36.24 -8.71 -17.24
C ARG A 1179 36.62 -10.18 -16.99
N THR A 1180 37.49 -10.42 -16.01
CA THR A 1180 37.95 -11.77 -15.65
C THR A 1180 36.80 -12.63 -15.09
N SER A 1181 35.91 -12.05 -14.29
CA SER A 1181 34.73 -12.76 -13.77
C SER A 1181 33.79 -13.22 -14.89
N LEU A 1182 33.53 -12.35 -15.86
CA LEU A 1182 32.69 -12.67 -17.02
C LEU A 1182 33.30 -13.76 -17.90
N GLU A 1183 34.60 -13.69 -18.15
CA GLU A 1183 35.32 -14.72 -18.91
C GLU A 1183 35.27 -16.08 -18.22
N ALA A 1184 35.36 -16.11 -16.88
CA ALA A 1184 35.23 -17.32 -16.10
C ALA A 1184 33.82 -17.92 -16.16
N ASP A 1185 32.78 -17.08 -16.16
CA ASP A 1185 31.39 -17.53 -16.28
C ASP A 1185 31.07 -18.05 -17.68
N LEU A 1186 31.60 -17.41 -18.73
CA LEU A 1186 31.50 -17.89 -20.10
C LEU A 1186 32.17 -19.27 -20.27
N LYS A 1187 33.31 -19.50 -19.62
CA LYS A 1187 34.00 -20.81 -19.60
C LYS A 1187 33.28 -21.90 -18.80
N LYS A 1188 32.35 -21.55 -17.92
CA LYS A 1188 31.52 -22.52 -17.17
C LYS A 1188 30.22 -22.88 -17.91
N ARG A 1189 29.72 -21.97 -18.75
CA ARG A 1189 28.48 -22.15 -19.53
C ARG A 1189 28.70 -22.89 -20.85
N ASN A 1190 29.91 -22.79 -21.40
CA ASN A 1190 30.42 -23.61 -22.52
C ASN A 1190 31.10 -24.86 -21.99
#